data_AF-A0A061B9I5-F1
#
_entry.id   AF-A0A061B9I5-F1
#
_cell.length_a   1.000
_cell.length_b   1.000
_cell.length_c   1.000
_cell.angle_alpha   90.00
_cell.angle_beta   90.00
_cell.angle_gamma   90.00
#
_symmetry.space_group_name_H-M   'P 1'
#
loop_
_entity.id
_entity.type
_entity.pdbx_description
1 polymer ?
#
loop_
_entity_poly.entity_id
_entity_poly.type
_entity_poly.pdbx_seq_one_letter_code
_entity_poly.pdbx_strand_id
1 'polypeptide(L)'
;MSSLAVRLLIIYLFTWSLASPVSSASTIHEGSYTHEHLSQLKNRTRALFDHGWNSYMKYGYPADEVRPLSCERYESSDDIHDIHRNDVLGNYSVTFLDTITTFAVFEDIPNFEKYVWMLKGLKSFDIDSTVQVFETSIRALGSLLSAHLYASDRFKLPNYDGFLLDLAYDLGSRLLTAYNTSSGIPLARVNLHDPSRKLPKDLIEETCTAGAASPMLEMTLLSILTNETSFEMYSRTAFMTLWNSRSKLDLVPMSINPQEGKWLNAITGIGASIDSFYEYALKGAVLFDDDELQSVWQQSIRALLTHGRNAWFVGNVQVETGNPMSSWIDALGAFFPGLLVLSGKVDDAKRMHQPYTKLWNKYNGIPERWDFILAANTPMEDPISLEWYPLRPEFIESTYYLYRATRDPIYLRIGEAVLHDYEELFKAPCGFAGFKDVRTRESQDRMESFVLSETFMYLYLLFDEENALNKEQNFVFSTEGHPMWIPKGVLKQYKELKRSKLASRVKLEDVVAETSTMGLLIEKIKAWPTNEIANAANYLKGFFSAESNSEEEANTKAAAVIEQAWFEKLGFDLTELDQDSCPVTVGTNGLYSEYLSNDETFDIDWAFAKHFAVTMMDLEISSDFYWTYAKPDSQCRRSSETNIVDYHVGRMSHPLGGSVLKFVSPIEGDDVSKRRHLWVHDLNGLHIVFEILKDGKVDSYNNLLSYQNDIYPFYENLIYDLEGSCPMDSDKRQDRAYRVHTINGIDVKEGMMVYVSPANAERGLLQSGVVGLTGNGYLMIDDTVVTNMALMTVVTKD
;
A
#
# COMPACT_ATOMS: atom_id res chain seq x y z
N MET A 1 -61.62 53.77 -38.13
CA MET A 1 -60.72 53.18 -39.14
C MET A 1 -59.35 53.82 -38.98
N SER A 2 -58.38 53.10 -38.45
CA SER A 2 -57.01 53.27 -38.89
C SER A 2 -56.25 52.03 -38.45
N SER A 3 -55.89 51.26 -39.47
CA SER A 3 -54.81 50.28 -39.67
C SER A 3 -53.68 50.10 -38.64
N LEU A 4 -53.63 50.84 -37.52
CA LEU A 4 -52.56 50.79 -36.53
C LEU A 4 -52.83 49.80 -35.39
N ALA A 5 -54.07 49.71 -34.89
CA ALA A 5 -54.40 48.84 -33.76
C ALA A 5 -54.34 47.34 -34.10
N VAL A 6 -54.74 46.96 -35.33
CA VAL A 6 -54.66 45.57 -35.81
C VAL A 6 -53.22 45.20 -36.17
N ARG A 7 -52.39 46.16 -36.62
CA ARG A 7 -50.96 45.91 -36.89
C ARG A 7 -50.14 45.75 -35.61
N LEU A 8 -50.46 46.50 -34.55
CA LEU A 8 -49.80 46.34 -33.25
C LEU A 8 -50.17 45.02 -32.56
N LEU A 9 -51.41 44.53 -32.71
CA LEU A 9 -51.81 43.24 -32.13
C LEU A 9 -51.16 42.03 -32.84
N ILE A 10 -50.98 42.11 -34.16
CA ILE A 10 -50.31 41.05 -34.94
C ILE A 10 -48.80 41.04 -34.67
N ILE A 11 -48.16 42.20 -34.46
CA ILE A 11 -46.75 42.25 -34.05
C ILE A 11 -46.58 41.70 -32.63
N TYR A 12 -47.48 42.00 -31.69
CA TYR A 12 -47.40 41.48 -30.32
C TYR A 12 -47.63 39.96 -30.25
N LEU A 13 -48.52 39.41 -31.09
CA LEU A 13 -48.78 37.97 -31.16
C LEU A 13 -47.70 37.20 -31.93
N PHE A 14 -47.02 37.80 -32.91
CA PHE A 14 -45.87 37.17 -33.59
C PHE A 14 -44.56 37.24 -32.78
N THR A 15 -44.41 38.19 -31.86
CA THR A 15 -43.26 38.21 -30.93
C THR A 15 -43.40 37.25 -29.76
N TRP A 16 -44.57 36.64 -29.55
CA TRP A 16 -44.79 35.65 -28.49
C TRP A 16 -44.85 34.20 -28.99
N SER A 17 -44.88 33.96 -30.30
CA SER A 17 -44.89 32.61 -30.89
C SER A 17 -43.55 32.16 -31.48
N LEU A 18 -42.46 32.91 -31.24
CA LEU A 18 -41.08 32.49 -31.51
C LEU A 18 -40.17 32.52 -30.28
N ALA A 19 -40.74 32.77 -29.09
CA ALA A 19 -40.13 32.34 -27.85
C ALA A 19 -40.61 30.91 -27.59
N SER A 20 -40.07 29.94 -28.34
CA SER A 20 -39.82 28.65 -27.72
C SER A 20 -39.11 28.95 -26.39
N PRO A 21 -39.31 28.18 -25.30
CA PRO A 21 -38.22 28.07 -24.37
C PRO A 21 -37.09 27.54 -25.25
N VAL A 22 -36.18 28.43 -25.68
CA VAL A 22 -34.79 28.07 -25.71
C VAL A 22 -34.62 27.61 -24.28
N SER A 23 -34.76 26.29 -24.09
CA SER A 23 -34.09 25.61 -23.01
C SER A 23 -32.75 26.31 -23.04
N SER A 24 -32.44 27.08 -22.00
CA SER A 24 -31.04 27.33 -21.76
C SER A 24 -30.50 25.92 -21.69
N ALA A 25 -30.00 25.42 -22.82
CA ALA A 25 -28.85 24.56 -22.82
C ALA A 25 -27.98 25.32 -21.85
N SER A 26 -27.95 24.82 -20.61
CA SER A 26 -26.83 25.05 -19.73
C SER A 26 -25.68 24.87 -20.69
N THR A 27 -25.06 25.98 -21.08
CA THR A 27 -23.73 25.96 -21.65
C THR A 27 -22.98 25.17 -20.60
N ILE A 28 -22.82 23.87 -20.86
CA ILE A 28 -22.04 22.97 -20.03
C ILE A 28 -20.70 23.70 -20.02
N HIS A 29 -20.35 24.25 -18.87
CA HIS A 29 -19.05 24.85 -18.67
C HIS A 29 -18.06 23.69 -18.77
N GLU A 30 -17.65 23.37 -20.00
CA GLU A 30 -16.63 22.38 -20.33
C GLU A 30 -15.31 22.84 -19.67
N GLY A 31 -15.11 22.44 -18.41
CA GLY A 31 -13.89 22.77 -17.69
C GLY A 31 -13.93 22.65 -16.16
N SER A 32 -15.10 22.68 -15.50
CA SER A 32 -15.15 22.54 -14.04
C SER A 32 -16.34 21.70 -13.56
N TYR A 33 -16.05 20.68 -12.73
CA TYR A 33 -17.07 19.92 -12.02
C TYR A 33 -17.68 20.81 -10.94
N THR A 34 -18.93 21.22 -11.15
CA THR A 34 -19.70 21.95 -10.14
C THR A 34 -20.28 20.98 -9.12
N HIS A 35 -20.61 21.48 -7.92
CA HIS A 35 -21.31 20.67 -6.92
C HIS A 35 -22.63 20.09 -7.46
N GLU A 36 -23.33 20.83 -8.33
CA GLU A 36 -24.56 20.35 -8.99
C GLU A 36 -24.26 19.17 -9.94
N HIS A 37 -23.22 19.27 -10.77
CA HIS A 37 -22.81 18.19 -11.68
C HIS A 37 -22.35 16.95 -10.91
N LEU A 38 -21.53 17.11 -9.86
CA LEU A 38 -21.15 16.01 -8.97
C LEU A 38 -22.36 15.36 -8.31
N SER A 39 -23.34 16.16 -7.86
CA SER A 39 -24.59 15.63 -7.33
C SER A 39 -25.39 14.86 -8.38
N GLN A 40 -25.39 15.29 -9.65
CA GLN A 40 -26.04 14.56 -10.74
C GLN A 40 -25.35 13.22 -11.01
N LEU A 41 -24.01 13.20 -11.04
CA LEU A 41 -23.22 11.98 -11.22
C LEU A 41 -23.44 11.01 -10.05
N LYS A 42 -23.42 11.50 -8.82
CA LYS A 42 -23.78 10.72 -7.63
C LYS A 42 -25.16 10.07 -7.74
N ASN A 43 -26.17 10.85 -8.16
CA ASN A 43 -27.54 10.34 -8.31
C ASN A 43 -27.66 9.31 -9.45
N ARG A 44 -26.91 9.49 -10.55
CA ARG A 44 -26.82 8.50 -11.63
C ARG A 44 -26.18 7.20 -11.15
N THR A 45 -25.07 7.28 -10.42
CA THR A 45 -24.45 6.11 -9.77
C THR A 45 -25.45 5.40 -8.85
N ARG A 46 -26.18 6.15 -8.02
CA ARG A 46 -27.21 5.58 -7.15
C ARG A 46 -28.31 4.86 -7.94
N ALA A 47 -28.78 5.43 -9.04
CA ALA A 47 -29.80 4.82 -9.88
C ALA A 47 -29.33 3.50 -10.54
N LEU A 48 -28.05 3.41 -10.91
CA LEU A 48 -27.46 2.18 -11.43
C LEU A 48 -27.30 1.12 -10.34
N PHE A 49 -26.81 1.51 -9.16
CA PHE A 49 -26.78 0.63 -8.00
C PHE A 49 -28.17 0.08 -7.68
N ASP A 50 -29.20 0.94 -7.64
CA ASP A 50 -30.57 0.52 -7.38
C ASP A 50 -31.09 -0.44 -8.47
N HIS A 51 -30.70 -0.27 -9.73
CA HIS A 51 -31.01 -1.23 -10.80
C HIS A 51 -30.41 -2.61 -10.53
N GLY A 52 -29.12 -2.67 -10.21
CA GLY A 52 -28.42 -3.91 -9.90
C GLY A 52 -28.98 -4.59 -8.64
N TRP A 53 -29.11 -3.84 -7.54
CA TRP A 53 -29.65 -4.33 -6.29
C TRP A 53 -31.09 -4.84 -6.41
N ASN A 54 -31.98 -4.06 -7.02
CA ASN A 54 -33.38 -4.48 -7.18
C ASN A 54 -33.50 -5.70 -8.10
N SER A 55 -32.62 -5.82 -9.09
CA SER A 55 -32.56 -7.00 -9.94
C SER A 55 -32.10 -8.23 -9.18
N TYR A 56 -31.02 -8.12 -8.39
CA TYR A 56 -30.59 -9.21 -7.51
C TYR A 56 -31.69 -9.61 -6.52
N MET A 57 -32.30 -8.66 -5.82
CA MET A 57 -33.38 -8.95 -4.86
C MET A 57 -34.61 -9.60 -5.49
N LYS A 58 -34.87 -9.34 -6.78
CA LYS A 58 -36.02 -9.90 -7.50
C LYS A 58 -35.73 -11.27 -8.11
N TYR A 59 -34.55 -11.46 -8.69
CA TYR A 59 -34.22 -12.63 -9.52
C TYR A 59 -33.18 -13.55 -8.87
N GLY A 60 -32.18 -13.00 -8.19
CA GLY A 60 -31.12 -13.74 -7.51
C GLY A 60 -31.53 -14.22 -6.12
N TYR A 61 -31.97 -13.33 -5.24
CA TYR A 61 -32.21 -13.65 -3.82
C TYR A 61 -33.17 -14.85 -3.63
N PRO A 62 -32.84 -15.81 -2.74
CA PRO A 62 -31.70 -15.86 -1.82
C PRO A 62 -30.44 -16.56 -2.37
N ALA A 63 -30.32 -16.77 -3.68
CA ALA A 63 -29.09 -17.29 -4.26
C ALA A 63 -27.92 -16.34 -4.00
N ASP A 64 -26.70 -16.86 -4.15
CA ASP A 64 -25.47 -16.09 -3.96
C ASP A 64 -25.36 -14.95 -4.98
N GLU A 65 -25.72 -15.20 -6.24
CA GLU A 65 -25.64 -14.23 -7.33
C GLU A 65 -26.85 -14.31 -8.28
N VAL A 66 -26.88 -13.39 -9.24
CA VAL A 66 -27.89 -13.34 -10.32
C VAL A 66 -27.20 -13.41 -11.68
N ARG A 67 -27.82 -14.13 -12.61
CA ARG A 67 -27.49 -14.10 -14.04
C ARG A 67 -28.19 -12.90 -14.71
N PRO A 68 -27.46 -11.84 -15.09
CA PRO A 68 -28.04 -10.55 -15.48
C PRO A 68 -28.76 -10.55 -16.84
N LEU A 69 -28.49 -11.52 -17.72
CA LEU A 69 -29.12 -11.66 -19.04
C LEU A 69 -30.30 -12.64 -19.00
N SER A 70 -30.09 -13.82 -18.40
CA SER A 70 -31.14 -14.85 -18.30
C SER A 70 -32.13 -14.61 -17.16
N CYS A 71 -31.79 -13.73 -16.21
CA CYS A 71 -32.57 -13.45 -15.00
C CYS A 71 -32.73 -14.68 -14.09
N GLU A 72 -31.76 -15.59 -14.13
CA GLU A 72 -31.73 -16.81 -13.34
C GLU A 72 -30.92 -16.64 -12.06
N ARG A 73 -31.19 -17.49 -11.08
CA ARG A 73 -30.37 -17.62 -9.88
C ARG A 73 -29.03 -18.25 -10.22
N TYR A 74 -27.98 -17.83 -9.52
CA TYR A 74 -26.67 -18.44 -9.61
C TYR A 74 -26.17 -18.81 -8.21
N GLU A 75 -26.05 -20.12 -7.97
CA GLU A 75 -25.75 -20.74 -6.67
C GLU A 75 -24.48 -21.58 -6.77
N SER A 76 -24.03 -22.25 -5.71
CA SER A 76 -22.91 -23.20 -5.81
C SER A 76 -23.20 -24.36 -6.78
N SER A 77 -22.16 -25.06 -7.21
CA SER A 77 -22.23 -26.32 -7.97
C SER A 77 -22.09 -27.52 -7.04
N ASP A 78 -22.77 -28.63 -7.36
CA ASP A 78 -22.57 -29.92 -6.68
C ASP A 78 -21.21 -30.56 -7.03
N ASP A 79 -20.58 -30.13 -8.13
CA ASP A 79 -19.23 -30.55 -8.49
C ASP A 79 -18.19 -29.79 -7.66
N ILE A 80 -17.56 -30.50 -6.72
CA ILE A 80 -16.53 -29.94 -5.84
C ILE A 80 -15.31 -29.39 -6.60
N HIS A 81 -15.08 -29.82 -7.84
CA HIS A 81 -13.97 -29.32 -8.67
C HIS A 81 -14.34 -28.06 -9.48
N ASP A 82 -15.60 -27.59 -9.43
CA ASP A 82 -16.01 -26.30 -10.00
C ASP A 82 -15.59 -25.14 -9.08
N ILE A 83 -14.28 -25.01 -8.88
CA ILE A 83 -13.69 -24.05 -7.94
C ILE A 83 -13.99 -22.60 -8.32
N HIS A 84 -14.06 -22.30 -9.62
CA HIS A 84 -14.37 -20.95 -10.11
C HIS A 84 -15.75 -20.45 -9.65
N ARG A 85 -16.64 -21.38 -9.34
CA ARG A 85 -17.98 -21.12 -8.83
C ARG A 85 -18.04 -21.30 -7.31
N ASN A 86 -17.56 -22.42 -6.79
CA ASN A 86 -17.72 -22.78 -5.38
C ASN A 86 -16.85 -21.98 -4.41
N ASP A 87 -15.75 -21.38 -4.89
CA ASP A 87 -14.85 -20.61 -4.03
C ASP A 87 -15.56 -19.40 -3.41
N VAL A 88 -16.43 -18.75 -4.19
CA VAL A 88 -17.23 -17.57 -3.79
C VAL A 88 -18.65 -17.98 -3.37
N LEU A 89 -19.30 -18.90 -4.08
CA LEU A 89 -20.71 -19.23 -3.87
C LEU A 89 -20.87 -20.30 -2.79
N GLY A 90 -21.11 -19.86 -1.55
CA GLY A 90 -21.25 -20.74 -0.38
C GLY A 90 -22.69 -21.05 0.05
N ASN A 91 -23.70 -20.70 -0.76
CA ASN A 91 -25.13 -20.80 -0.47
C ASN A 91 -25.58 -19.99 0.76
N TYR A 92 -25.02 -18.79 0.94
CA TYR A 92 -25.32 -17.88 2.04
C TYR A 92 -25.75 -16.48 1.58
N SER A 93 -26.16 -16.36 0.32
CA SER A 93 -26.56 -15.09 -0.32
C SER A 93 -25.40 -14.09 -0.36
N VAL A 94 -24.24 -14.47 -0.89
CA VAL A 94 -23.03 -13.62 -0.88
C VAL A 94 -23.28 -12.19 -1.40
N THR A 95 -23.99 -12.01 -2.53
CA THR A 95 -24.31 -10.65 -3.04
C THR A 95 -25.14 -9.85 -2.04
N PHE A 96 -26.07 -10.48 -1.32
CA PHE A 96 -26.82 -9.82 -0.27
C PHE A 96 -25.89 -9.33 0.84
N LEU A 97 -25.09 -10.24 1.39
CA LEU A 97 -24.14 -9.94 2.48
C LEU A 97 -23.18 -8.84 2.06
N ASP A 98 -22.48 -9.03 0.96
CA ASP A 98 -21.43 -8.15 0.46
C ASP A 98 -21.95 -6.71 0.22
N THR A 99 -23.20 -6.57 -0.25
CA THR A 99 -23.77 -5.25 -0.60
C THR A 99 -24.32 -4.45 0.59
N ILE A 100 -24.60 -5.07 1.76
CA ILE A 100 -25.30 -4.35 2.84
C ILE A 100 -24.55 -3.09 3.30
N THR A 101 -23.22 -3.13 3.29
CA THR A 101 -22.36 -2.01 3.71
C THR A 101 -22.44 -0.85 2.74
N THR A 102 -22.73 -1.08 1.45
CA THR A 102 -22.91 -0.02 0.46
C THR A 102 -24.08 0.88 0.82
N PHE A 103 -25.17 0.35 1.38
CA PHE A 103 -26.29 1.18 1.87
C PHE A 103 -25.86 2.09 3.01
N ALA A 104 -24.97 1.62 3.90
CA ALA A 104 -24.42 2.44 4.96
C ALA A 104 -23.51 3.54 4.42
N VAL A 105 -22.65 3.21 3.43
CA VAL A 105 -21.78 4.17 2.74
C VAL A 105 -22.59 5.24 2.01
N PHE A 106 -23.72 4.87 1.42
CA PHE A 106 -24.64 5.81 0.76
C PHE A 106 -25.44 6.65 1.76
N GLU A 107 -25.24 6.46 3.07
CA GLU A 107 -26.00 7.08 4.15
C GLU A 107 -27.52 6.80 4.05
N ASP A 108 -27.90 5.69 3.42
CA ASP A 108 -29.27 5.18 3.31
C ASP A 108 -29.62 4.31 4.53
N ILE A 109 -29.64 4.98 5.70
CA ILE A 109 -29.88 4.36 7.00
C ILE A 109 -31.16 3.50 7.02
N PRO A 110 -32.30 3.92 6.43
CA PRO A 110 -33.51 3.09 6.45
C PRO A 110 -33.36 1.75 5.72
N ASN A 111 -32.73 1.73 4.54
CA ASN A 111 -32.50 0.47 3.83
C ASN A 111 -31.40 -0.35 4.50
N PHE A 112 -30.33 0.28 4.98
CA PHE A 112 -29.30 -0.39 5.77
C PHE A 112 -29.92 -1.13 6.97
N GLU A 113 -30.72 -0.44 7.79
CA GLU A 113 -31.40 -1.04 8.94
C GLU A 113 -32.30 -2.21 8.51
N LYS A 114 -33.11 -2.04 7.46
CA LYS A 114 -33.98 -3.09 6.91
C LYS A 114 -33.17 -4.34 6.54
N TYR A 115 -32.07 -4.19 5.81
CA TYR A 115 -31.28 -5.33 5.32
C TYR A 115 -30.44 -5.96 6.43
N VAL A 116 -29.94 -5.18 7.39
CA VAL A 116 -29.37 -5.71 8.64
C VAL A 116 -30.38 -6.62 9.31
N TRP A 117 -31.62 -6.16 9.55
CA TRP A 117 -32.62 -7.01 10.23
C TRP A 117 -33.01 -8.26 9.44
N MET A 118 -32.94 -8.23 8.10
CA MET A 118 -33.14 -9.44 7.29
C MET A 118 -32.08 -10.51 7.55
N LEU A 119 -30.86 -10.15 7.95
CA LEU A 119 -29.80 -11.10 8.30
C LEU A 119 -30.11 -11.92 9.56
N LYS A 120 -31.07 -11.54 10.40
CA LYS A 120 -31.55 -12.43 11.47
C LYS A 120 -32.16 -13.74 10.95
N GLY A 121 -32.52 -13.80 9.67
CA GLY A 121 -32.91 -15.03 9.00
C GLY A 121 -31.76 -16.04 8.87
N LEU A 122 -30.53 -15.57 8.70
CA LEU A 122 -29.32 -16.38 8.73
C LEU A 122 -28.94 -16.62 10.18
N LYS A 123 -29.20 -17.83 10.70
CA LYS A 123 -28.96 -18.15 12.11
C LYS A 123 -27.52 -18.56 12.41
N SER A 124 -26.87 -19.20 11.44
CA SER A 124 -25.48 -19.65 11.48
C SER A 124 -25.00 -19.94 10.06
N PHE A 125 -23.68 -20.00 9.90
CA PHE A 125 -22.98 -20.54 8.73
C PHE A 125 -22.80 -22.06 8.83
N ASP A 126 -23.70 -22.76 9.53
CA ASP A 126 -23.75 -24.22 9.53
C ASP A 126 -24.34 -24.76 8.23
N ILE A 127 -23.61 -24.53 7.14
CA ILE A 127 -24.03 -24.78 5.77
C ILE A 127 -23.10 -25.85 5.21
N ASP A 128 -23.66 -26.91 4.65
CA ASP A 128 -22.86 -27.93 3.99
C ASP A 128 -22.38 -27.44 2.62
N SER A 129 -21.39 -26.55 2.64
CA SER A 129 -20.72 -25.99 1.47
C SER A 129 -19.22 -25.92 1.71
N THR A 130 -18.44 -26.25 0.67
CA THR A 130 -16.99 -26.11 0.66
C THR A 130 -16.65 -24.80 -0.02
N VAL A 131 -16.04 -23.89 0.73
CA VAL A 131 -15.77 -22.50 0.31
C VAL A 131 -14.28 -22.20 0.37
N GLN A 132 -13.85 -21.17 -0.36
CA GLN A 132 -12.49 -20.66 -0.23
C GLN A 132 -12.40 -19.73 0.99
N VAL A 133 -11.36 -19.93 1.81
CA VAL A 133 -11.14 -19.18 3.05
C VAL A 133 -10.96 -17.69 2.76
N PHE A 134 -10.20 -17.37 1.71
CA PHE A 134 -9.97 -16.00 1.25
C PHE A 134 -11.27 -15.28 0.89
N GLU A 135 -12.00 -15.79 -0.10
CA GLU A 135 -13.23 -15.19 -0.63
C GLU A 135 -14.29 -15.02 0.45
N THR A 136 -14.47 -16.04 1.29
CA THR A 136 -15.45 -15.99 2.38
C THR A 136 -15.04 -15.00 3.47
N SER A 137 -13.74 -14.80 3.70
CA SER A 137 -13.25 -13.84 4.69
C SER A 137 -13.47 -12.41 4.22
N ILE A 138 -13.03 -12.06 3.02
CA ILE A 138 -13.05 -10.67 2.56
C ILE A 138 -14.48 -10.19 2.27
N ARG A 139 -15.37 -11.07 1.78
CA ARG A 139 -16.78 -10.77 1.46
C ARG A 139 -17.71 -10.91 2.66
N ALA A 140 -17.91 -12.14 3.14
CA ALA A 140 -18.94 -12.41 4.15
C ALA A 140 -18.51 -11.95 5.54
N LEU A 141 -17.29 -12.32 5.99
CA LEU A 141 -16.80 -11.89 7.30
C LEU A 141 -16.53 -10.38 7.33
N GLY A 142 -15.89 -9.84 6.27
CA GLY A 142 -15.65 -8.40 6.11
C GLY A 142 -16.93 -7.58 6.19
N SER A 143 -17.97 -7.97 5.44
CA SER A 143 -19.27 -7.32 5.47
C SER A 143 -19.93 -7.37 6.84
N LEU A 144 -19.96 -8.53 7.50
CA LEU A 144 -20.57 -8.67 8.84
C LEU A 144 -19.88 -7.76 9.87
N LEU A 145 -18.56 -7.67 9.84
CA LEU A 145 -17.77 -6.80 10.72
C LEU A 145 -18.05 -5.32 10.42
N SER A 146 -18.01 -4.91 9.16
CA SER A 146 -18.27 -3.53 8.77
C SER A 146 -19.71 -3.12 9.09
N ALA A 147 -20.70 -3.94 8.75
CA ALA A 147 -22.10 -3.70 9.09
C ALA A 147 -22.34 -3.68 10.61
N HIS A 148 -21.64 -4.52 11.38
CA HIS A 148 -21.66 -4.44 12.83
C HIS A 148 -21.17 -3.08 13.33
N LEU A 149 -20.04 -2.58 12.82
CA LEU A 149 -19.48 -1.28 13.19
C LEU A 149 -20.43 -0.12 12.87
N TYR A 150 -21.06 -0.12 11.68
CA TYR A 150 -22.09 0.85 11.35
C TYR A 150 -23.28 0.76 12.29
N ALA A 151 -23.78 -0.45 12.57
CA ALA A 151 -24.95 -0.66 13.41
C ALA A 151 -24.72 -0.32 14.88
N SER A 152 -23.54 -0.64 15.44
CA SER A 152 -23.25 -0.50 16.87
C SER A 152 -22.60 0.82 17.26
N ASP A 153 -21.75 1.39 16.39
CA ASP A 153 -20.93 2.55 16.71
C ASP A 153 -21.38 3.81 15.95
N ARG A 154 -21.49 3.75 14.62
CA ARG A 154 -21.73 4.97 13.81
C ARG A 154 -23.19 5.39 13.76
N PHE A 155 -24.10 4.50 13.36
CA PHE A 155 -25.53 4.78 13.27
C PHE A 155 -26.30 4.43 14.54
N LYS A 156 -25.77 3.51 15.38
CA LYS A 156 -26.37 3.10 16.65
C LYS A 156 -27.84 2.70 16.47
N LEU A 157 -28.07 1.70 15.63
CA LEU A 157 -29.42 1.25 15.27
C LEU A 157 -30.22 0.87 16.54
N PRO A 158 -31.51 1.25 16.61
CA PRO A 158 -32.31 1.02 17.80
C PRO A 158 -32.53 -0.47 18.04
N ASN A 159 -32.33 -0.92 19.28
CA ASN A 159 -32.47 -2.32 19.70
C ASN A 159 -31.50 -3.31 19.03
N TYR A 160 -30.43 -2.84 18.38
CA TYR A 160 -29.39 -3.71 17.87
C TYR A 160 -28.67 -4.42 19.03
N ASP A 161 -28.71 -5.75 19.02
CA ASP A 161 -28.24 -6.63 20.09
C ASP A 161 -26.84 -7.22 19.82
N GLY A 162 -26.19 -6.82 18.72
CA GLY A 162 -24.87 -7.32 18.36
C GLY A 162 -24.86 -8.59 17.51
N PHE A 163 -26.01 -9.12 17.08
CA PHE A 163 -26.09 -10.43 16.41
C PHE A 163 -25.23 -10.59 15.15
N LEU A 164 -24.85 -9.50 14.45
CA LEU A 164 -23.93 -9.61 13.31
C LEU A 164 -22.52 -10.01 13.76
N LEU A 165 -22.09 -9.57 14.95
CA LEU A 165 -20.82 -9.99 15.52
C LEU A 165 -20.86 -11.47 15.95
N ASP A 166 -22.02 -11.96 16.41
CA ASP A 166 -22.21 -13.39 16.70
C ASP A 166 -22.12 -14.23 15.42
N LEU A 167 -22.71 -13.76 14.31
CA LEU A 167 -22.58 -14.40 12.99
C LEU A 167 -21.14 -14.35 12.47
N ALA A 168 -20.45 -13.22 12.64
CA ALA A 168 -19.05 -13.08 12.27
C ALA A 168 -18.16 -14.04 13.09
N TYR A 169 -18.44 -14.22 14.39
CA TYR A 169 -17.76 -15.17 15.25
C TYR A 169 -18.00 -16.62 14.81
N ASP A 170 -19.24 -17.01 14.48
CA ASP A 170 -19.57 -18.35 13.96
C ASP A 170 -18.84 -18.63 12.64
N LEU A 171 -18.88 -17.70 11.68
CA LEU A 171 -18.16 -17.83 10.42
C LEU A 171 -16.65 -17.92 10.62
N GLY A 172 -16.08 -16.97 11.37
CA GLY A 172 -14.65 -16.93 11.67
C GLY A 172 -14.18 -18.23 12.33
N SER A 173 -14.97 -18.80 13.25
CA SER A 173 -14.65 -20.05 13.94
C SER A 173 -14.60 -21.25 12.99
N ARG A 174 -15.47 -21.29 11.98
CA ARG A 174 -15.47 -22.35 10.95
C ARG A 174 -14.26 -22.21 10.03
N LEU A 175 -13.98 -20.99 9.57
CA LEU A 175 -12.82 -20.69 8.72
C LEU A 175 -11.49 -20.96 9.43
N LEU A 176 -11.40 -20.72 10.74
CA LEU A 176 -10.21 -20.94 11.55
C LEU A 176 -9.71 -22.40 11.49
N THR A 177 -10.61 -23.35 11.20
CA THR A 177 -10.24 -24.77 11.08
C THR A 177 -9.29 -25.05 9.91
N ALA A 178 -9.27 -24.19 8.88
CA ALA A 178 -8.34 -24.29 7.76
C ALA A 178 -6.87 -24.08 8.17
N TYR A 179 -6.61 -23.40 9.30
CA TYR A 179 -5.27 -23.12 9.82
C TYR A 179 -4.64 -24.33 10.54
N ASN A 180 -5.37 -25.44 10.67
CA ASN A 180 -4.85 -26.67 11.25
C ASN A 180 -3.97 -27.44 10.26
N THR A 181 -2.84 -26.84 9.90
CA THR A 181 -1.81 -27.42 9.02
C THR A 181 -0.48 -27.50 9.77
N SER A 182 0.44 -28.35 9.33
CA SER A 182 1.76 -28.46 9.95
C SER A 182 2.60 -27.18 9.82
N SER A 183 2.34 -26.34 8.81
CA SER A 183 3.05 -25.08 8.60
C SER A 183 2.39 -23.89 9.30
N GLY A 184 1.13 -24.01 9.73
CA GLY A 184 0.31 -22.89 10.22
C GLY A 184 -0.26 -21.99 9.11
N ILE A 185 0.03 -22.27 7.84
CA ILE A 185 -0.58 -21.61 6.68
C ILE A 185 -1.94 -22.27 6.41
N PRO A 186 -3.03 -21.50 6.23
CA PRO A 186 -4.36 -22.07 6.03
C PRO A 186 -4.45 -22.85 4.72
N LEU A 187 -5.24 -23.92 4.73
CA LEU A 187 -5.75 -24.50 3.50
C LEU A 187 -6.54 -23.46 2.71
N ALA A 188 -6.49 -23.52 1.38
CA ALA A 188 -7.28 -22.63 0.53
C ALA A 188 -8.78 -22.78 0.78
N ARG A 189 -9.24 -24.01 1.09
CA ARG A 189 -10.67 -24.35 1.19
C ARG A 189 -11.00 -25.14 2.44
N VAL A 190 -12.22 -24.96 2.91
CA VAL A 190 -12.79 -25.66 4.07
C VAL A 190 -14.29 -25.87 3.87
N ASN A 191 -14.83 -26.93 4.46
CA ASN A 191 -16.28 -27.12 4.52
C ASN A 191 -16.84 -26.45 5.78
N LEU A 192 -17.86 -25.60 5.60
CA LEU A 192 -18.40 -24.79 6.70
C LEU A 192 -19.17 -25.64 7.73
N HIS A 193 -19.80 -26.74 7.33
CA HIS A 193 -20.54 -27.64 8.23
C HIS A 193 -19.63 -28.65 8.95
N ASP A 194 -18.77 -29.34 8.20
CA ASP A 194 -17.90 -30.40 8.69
C ASP A 194 -16.41 -30.06 8.47
N PRO A 195 -15.72 -29.47 9.47
CA PRO A 195 -14.31 -29.15 9.35
C PRO A 195 -13.39 -30.38 9.29
N SER A 196 -13.91 -31.59 9.55
CA SER A 196 -13.16 -32.84 9.40
C SER A 196 -13.28 -33.46 8.00
N ARG A 197 -14.10 -32.86 7.13
CA ARG A 197 -14.31 -33.34 5.77
C ARG A 197 -12.99 -33.37 5.00
N LYS A 198 -12.64 -34.57 4.53
CA LYS A 198 -11.46 -34.76 3.68
C LYS A 198 -11.75 -34.24 2.27
N LEU A 199 -11.16 -33.11 1.93
CA LEU A 199 -11.20 -32.56 0.58
C LEU A 199 -10.22 -33.30 -0.34
N PRO A 200 -10.50 -33.36 -1.66
CA PRO A 200 -9.55 -33.82 -2.67
C PRO A 200 -8.20 -33.11 -2.55
N LYS A 201 -7.12 -33.85 -2.79
CA LYS A 201 -5.74 -33.36 -2.60
C LYS A 201 -5.43 -32.11 -3.42
N ASP A 202 -5.83 -32.13 -4.69
CA ASP A 202 -5.67 -31.02 -5.63
C ASP A 202 -6.34 -29.71 -5.16
N LEU A 203 -7.34 -29.79 -4.28
CA LEU A 203 -8.03 -28.62 -3.75
C LEU A 203 -7.38 -28.01 -2.49
N ILE A 204 -6.40 -28.70 -1.90
CA ILE A 204 -5.77 -28.35 -0.62
C ILE A 204 -4.23 -28.36 -0.63
N GLU A 205 -3.60 -28.81 -1.73
CA GLU A 205 -2.15 -28.85 -1.90
C GLU A 205 -1.55 -27.50 -2.33
N GLU A 206 -2.38 -26.52 -2.67
CA GLU A 206 -1.98 -25.17 -3.07
C GLU A 206 -2.90 -24.12 -2.43
N THR A 207 -2.30 -23.04 -1.94
CA THR A 207 -2.97 -21.76 -1.67
C THR A 207 -2.11 -20.63 -2.23
N CYS A 208 -2.75 -19.57 -2.69
CA CYS A 208 -2.03 -18.35 -3.05
C CYS A 208 -1.65 -17.55 -1.79
N THR A 209 -0.64 -16.70 -1.93
CA THR A 209 -0.14 -15.85 -0.83
C THR A 209 -1.20 -14.86 -0.37
N ALA A 210 -1.88 -14.18 -1.30
CA ALA A 210 -3.03 -13.33 -0.99
C ALA A 210 -4.10 -14.12 -0.22
N GLY A 211 -4.40 -15.34 -0.66
CA GLY A 211 -5.45 -16.16 -0.05
C GLY A 211 -5.14 -16.60 1.38
N ALA A 212 -3.86 -16.83 1.70
CA ALA A 212 -3.43 -17.20 3.03
C ALA A 212 -3.18 -16.00 3.97
N ALA A 213 -2.76 -14.86 3.41
CA ALA A 213 -2.38 -13.67 4.17
C ALA A 213 -3.55 -12.72 4.43
N SER A 214 -4.43 -12.52 3.45
CA SER A 214 -5.45 -11.47 3.52
C SER A 214 -6.53 -11.73 4.57
N PRO A 215 -6.95 -12.95 4.93
CA PRO A 215 -7.88 -13.10 6.06
C PRO A 215 -7.39 -12.45 7.38
N MET A 216 -6.11 -12.09 7.50
CA MET A 216 -5.53 -11.41 8.66
C MET A 216 -6.26 -10.12 9.08
N LEU A 217 -6.72 -9.25 8.16
CA LEU A 217 -7.35 -7.98 8.56
C LEU A 217 -8.70 -8.23 9.26
N GLU A 218 -9.58 -9.03 8.64
CA GLU A 218 -10.90 -9.36 9.17
C GLU A 218 -10.79 -10.18 10.44
N MET A 219 -9.91 -11.19 10.47
CA MET A 219 -9.70 -12.03 11.64
C MET A 219 -9.13 -11.25 12.83
N THR A 220 -8.22 -10.30 12.58
CA THR A 220 -7.67 -9.44 13.65
C THR A 220 -8.75 -8.48 14.17
N LEU A 221 -9.54 -7.88 13.29
CA LEU A 221 -10.67 -7.05 13.70
C LEU A 221 -11.72 -7.84 14.49
N LEU A 222 -12.04 -9.07 14.08
CA LEU A 222 -12.91 -9.98 14.82
C LEU A 222 -12.36 -10.25 16.22
N SER A 223 -11.06 -10.54 16.36
CA SER A 223 -10.42 -10.70 17.67
C SER A 223 -10.56 -9.46 18.55
N ILE A 224 -10.35 -8.27 17.98
CA ILE A 224 -10.45 -6.99 18.71
C ILE A 224 -11.89 -6.77 19.21
N LEU A 225 -12.89 -7.01 18.37
CA LEU A 225 -14.29 -6.77 18.71
C LEU A 225 -14.87 -7.82 19.68
N THR A 226 -14.38 -9.06 19.62
CA THR A 226 -14.89 -10.17 20.44
C THR A 226 -14.06 -10.44 21.70
N ASN A 227 -12.86 -9.85 21.81
CA ASN A 227 -11.84 -10.19 22.80
C ASN A 227 -11.33 -11.65 22.74
N GLU A 228 -11.64 -12.37 21.66
CA GLU A 228 -11.13 -13.72 21.43
C GLU A 228 -9.87 -13.68 20.57
N THR A 229 -8.72 -13.98 21.18
CA THR A 229 -7.39 -13.78 20.58
C THR A 229 -7.04 -14.80 19.50
N SER A 230 -7.78 -15.89 19.39
CA SER A 230 -7.43 -16.99 18.48
C SER A 230 -7.45 -16.56 17.01
N PHE A 231 -8.42 -15.75 16.57
CA PHE A 231 -8.51 -15.31 15.17
C PHE A 231 -7.25 -14.56 14.73
N GLU A 232 -6.89 -13.47 15.42
CA GLU A 232 -5.63 -12.74 15.19
C GLU A 232 -4.42 -13.67 15.30
N MET A 233 -4.35 -14.52 16.33
CA MET A 233 -3.18 -15.36 16.56
C MET A 233 -2.88 -16.25 15.35
N TYR A 234 -3.86 -17.01 14.86
CA TYR A 234 -3.65 -17.91 13.73
C TYR A 234 -3.45 -17.16 12.41
N SER A 235 -4.28 -16.16 12.13
CA SER A 235 -4.20 -15.42 10.87
C SER A 235 -2.91 -14.60 10.76
N ARG A 236 -2.47 -13.96 11.85
CA ARG A 236 -1.21 -13.22 11.90
C ARG A 236 0.00 -14.15 11.84
N THR A 237 -0.05 -15.31 12.51
CA THR A 237 1.03 -16.30 12.39
C THR A 237 1.17 -16.75 10.93
N ALA A 238 0.08 -17.05 10.22
CA ALA A 238 0.15 -17.39 8.80
C ALA A 238 0.77 -16.25 7.96
N PHE A 239 0.29 -15.01 8.14
CA PHE A 239 0.83 -13.83 7.46
C PHE A 239 2.35 -13.69 7.69
N MET A 240 2.80 -13.78 8.94
CA MET A 240 4.21 -13.64 9.30
C MET A 240 5.04 -14.85 8.84
N THR A 241 4.49 -16.06 8.81
CA THR A 241 5.17 -17.24 8.25
C THR A 241 5.46 -17.03 6.76
N LEU A 242 4.49 -16.52 5.99
CA LEU A 242 4.68 -16.18 4.58
C LEU A 242 5.77 -15.10 4.44
N TRP A 243 5.67 -14.00 5.18
CA TRP A 243 6.66 -12.91 5.14
C TRP A 243 8.06 -13.37 5.55
N ASN A 244 8.19 -14.22 6.57
CA ASN A 244 9.47 -14.72 7.04
C ASN A 244 10.09 -15.76 6.10
N SER A 245 9.31 -16.30 5.15
CA SER A 245 9.78 -17.20 4.10
C SER A 245 10.06 -16.50 2.76
N ARG A 246 10.04 -15.16 2.73
CA ARG A 246 10.43 -14.35 1.55
C ARG A 246 11.87 -14.64 1.09
N SER A 247 12.17 -14.28 -0.15
CA SER A 247 13.51 -14.42 -0.73
C SER A 247 14.52 -13.45 -0.10
N LYS A 248 15.80 -13.62 -0.45
CA LYS A 248 16.86 -12.66 -0.06
C LYS A 248 16.68 -11.25 -0.63
N LEU A 249 15.82 -11.10 -1.63
CA LEU A 249 15.45 -9.82 -2.21
C LEU A 249 14.23 -9.19 -1.53
N ASP A 250 13.76 -9.77 -0.41
CA ASP A 250 12.53 -9.38 0.28
C ASP A 250 11.26 -9.53 -0.59
N LEU A 251 11.31 -10.41 -1.59
CA LEU A 251 10.20 -10.72 -2.49
C LEU A 251 9.45 -11.98 -2.03
N VAL A 252 8.12 -11.95 -2.07
CA VAL A 252 7.25 -13.05 -1.64
C VAL A 252 6.66 -13.76 -2.87
N PRO A 253 6.84 -15.08 -3.05
CA PRO A 253 6.23 -15.82 -4.15
C PRO A 253 4.69 -15.81 -4.10
N MET A 254 4.04 -16.17 -5.21
CA MET A 254 2.58 -16.14 -5.36
C MET A 254 1.86 -17.39 -4.84
N SER A 255 2.53 -18.55 -4.80
CA SER A 255 1.86 -19.83 -4.49
C SER A 255 2.70 -20.72 -3.56
N ILE A 256 2.01 -21.33 -2.58
CA ILE A 256 2.60 -22.15 -1.53
C ILE A 256 1.76 -23.40 -1.26
N ASN A 257 2.43 -24.49 -0.91
CA ASN A 257 1.78 -25.66 -0.34
C ASN A 257 1.51 -25.41 1.15
N PRO A 258 0.24 -25.33 1.60
CA PRO A 258 -0.09 -24.98 2.99
C PRO A 258 0.22 -26.09 3.98
N GLN A 259 0.37 -27.35 3.54
CA GLN A 259 0.74 -28.46 4.42
C GLN A 259 2.25 -28.49 4.66
N GLU A 260 3.03 -28.39 3.60
CA GLU A 260 4.50 -28.48 3.66
C GLU A 260 5.18 -27.16 4.01
N GLY A 261 4.51 -26.01 3.83
CA GLY A 261 5.12 -24.69 3.99
C GLY A 261 6.18 -24.39 2.94
N LYS A 262 6.04 -24.93 1.72
CA LYS A 262 7.01 -24.77 0.62
C LYS A 262 6.40 -24.02 -0.55
N TRP A 263 7.12 -23.02 -1.04
CA TRP A 263 6.77 -22.30 -2.25
C TRP A 263 6.68 -23.23 -3.46
N LEU A 264 5.61 -23.08 -4.25
CA LEU A 264 5.34 -23.86 -5.46
C LEU A 264 5.81 -23.15 -6.73
N ASN A 265 6.04 -21.84 -6.64
CA ASN A 265 6.60 -21.04 -7.71
C ASN A 265 7.65 -20.04 -7.16
N ALA A 266 8.32 -19.35 -8.07
CA ALA A 266 9.33 -18.34 -7.76
C ALA A 266 9.02 -17.01 -8.47
N ILE A 267 7.72 -16.72 -8.68
CA ILE A 267 7.22 -15.52 -9.36
C ILE A 267 6.45 -14.65 -8.37
N THR A 268 6.63 -13.34 -8.50
CA THR A 268 5.91 -12.32 -7.74
C THR A 268 5.62 -11.09 -8.60
N GLY A 269 4.81 -10.17 -8.11
CA GLY A 269 4.36 -8.96 -8.80
C GLY A 269 3.29 -8.25 -7.98
N ILE A 270 2.42 -7.48 -8.64
CA ILE A 270 1.25 -6.83 -8.00
C ILE A 270 -0.07 -7.44 -8.47
N GLY A 271 -0.03 -8.55 -9.20
CA GLY A 271 -1.21 -9.15 -9.79
C GLY A 271 -1.92 -10.13 -8.86
N ALA A 272 -2.86 -10.85 -9.46
CA ALA A 272 -3.60 -11.92 -8.80
C ALA A 272 -2.66 -12.90 -8.08
N SER A 273 -3.08 -13.38 -6.90
CA SER A 273 -2.37 -14.31 -6.00
C SER A 273 -1.44 -13.65 -4.96
N ILE A 274 -1.14 -12.36 -5.07
CA ILE A 274 -0.23 -11.67 -4.13
C ILE A 274 -0.67 -10.24 -3.81
N ASP A 275 -1.31 -9.52 -4.74
CA ASP A 275 -1.99 -8.23 -4.56
C ASP A 275 -2.31 -7.84 -3.10
N SER A 276 -3.31 -8.47 -2.49
CA SER A 276 -3.87 -8.05 -1.20
C SER A 276 -3.00 -8.42 0.01
N PHE A 277 -1.90 -9.19 -0.17
CA PHE A 277 -0.85 -9.30 0.84
C PHE A 277 -0.25 -7.92 1.15
N TYR A 278 0.08 -7.16 0.11
CA TYR A 278 0.66 -5.82 0.27
C TYR A 278 -0.35 -4.84 0.84
N GLU A 279 -1.61 -4.94 0.39
CA GLU A 279 -2.68 -4.14 0.94
C GLU A 279 -2.81 -4.35 2.44
N TYR A 280 -2.79 -5.59 2.91
CA TYR A 280 -3.09 -5.89 4.30
C TYR A 280 -1.89 -5.70 5.22
N ALA A 281 -0.67 -5.67 4.68
CA ALA A 281 0.48 -5.10 5.36
C ALA A 281 0.22 -3.63 5.71
N LEU A 282 -0.12 -2.78 4.72
CA LEU A 282 -0.30 -1.34 4.93
C LEU A 282 -1.61 -1.01 5.66
N LYS A 283 -2.75 -1.52 5.18
CA LYS A 283 -4.07 -1.28 5.76
C LYS A 283 -4.13 -1.83 7.19
N GLY A 284 -3.49 -2.98 7.47
CA GLY A 284 -3.35 -3.53 8.81
C GLY A 284 -2.46 -2.68 9.73
N ALA A 285 -1.33 -2.19 9.22
CA ALA A 285 -0.46 -1.27 9.96
C ALA A 285 -1.21 -0.01 10.42
N VAL A 286 -2.01 0.56 9.52
CA VAL A 286 -2.85 1.75 9.79
C VAL A 286 -3.98 1.43 10.77
N LEU A 287 -4.77 0.39 10.51
CA LEU A 287 -5.97 0.09 11.30
C LEU A 287 -5.62 -0.34 12.74
N PHE A 288 -4.57 -1.15 12.91
CA PHE A 288 -4.22 -1.76 14.20
C PHE A 288 -3.12 -1.02 14.96
N ASP A 289 -2.56 0.06 14.38
CA ASP A 289 -1.42 0.79 14.95
C ASP A 289 -0.28 -0.21 15.24
N ASP A 290 0.26 -0.78 14.16
CA ASP A 290 1.12 -1.97 14.16
C ASP A 290 2.42 -1.76 13.37
N ASP A 291 3.51 -1.56 14.11
CA ASP A 291 4.85 -1.30 13.57
C ASP A 291 5.45 -2.49 12.80
N GLU A 292 5.07 -3.73 13.14
CA GLU A 292 5.59 -4.93 12.47
C GLU A 292 4.99 -5.03 11.07
N LEU A 293 3.68 -4.83 10.93
CA LEU A 293 3.02 -4.77 9.62
C LEU A 293 3.52 -3.57 8.79
N GLN A 294 3.78 -2.43 9.43
CA GLN A 294 4.39 -1.26 8.76
C GLN A 294 5.77 -1.61 8.21
N SER A 295 6.59 -2.35 8.97
CA SER A 295 7.91 -2.82 8.54
C SER A 295 7.80 -3.81 7.37
N VAL A 296 6.82 -4.73 7.38
CA VAL A 296 6.52 -5.61 6.25
C VAL A 296 6.19 -4.80 5.02
N TRP A 297 5.28 -3.82 5.13
CA TRP A 297 4.93 -2.94 4.02
C TRP A 297 6.17 -2.22 3.46
N GLN A 298 6.95 -1.54 4.31
CA GLN A 298 8.11 -0.76 3.87
C GLN A 298 9.18 -1.61 3.18
N GLN A 299 9.45 -2.81 3.67
CA GLN A 299 10.42 -3.72 3.06
C GLN A 299 9.88 -4.29 1.74
N SER A 300 8.64 -4.77 1.75
CA SER A 300 8.02 -5.41 0.59
C SER A 300 7.82 -4.45 -0.57
N ILE A 301 7.34 -3.22 -0.32
CA ILE A 301 7.17 -2.19 -1.35
C ILE A 301 8.50 -1.75 -1.94
N ARG A 302 9.55 -1.62 -1.10
CA ARG A 302 10.90 -1.29 -1.56
C ARG A 302 11.43 -2.35 -2.51
N ALA A 303 11.32 -3.63 -2.13
CA ALA A 303 11.74 -4.75 -2.96
C ALA A 303 10.98 -4.80 -4.29
N LEU A 304 9.66 -4.73 -4.22
CA LEU A 304 8.79 -4.78 -5.39
C LEU A 304 9.08 -3.64 -6.37
N LEU A 305 9.23 -2.41 -5.87
CA LEU A 305 9.58 -1.26 -6.71
C LEU A 305 11.03 -1.28 -7.20
N THR A 306 11.95 -1.94 -6.51
CA THR A 306 13.35 -2.08 -6.96
C THR A 306 13.46 -3.08 -8.11
N HIS A 307 12.72 -4.18 -8.02
CA HIS A 307 12.90 -5.32 -8.94
C HIS A 307 11.84 -5.37 -10.05
N GLY A 308 10.58 -5.07 -9.75
CA GLY A 308 9.47 -5.22 -10.68
C GLY A 308 9.03 -3.93 -11.37
N ARG A 309 9.43 -2.76 -10.86
CA ARG A 309 9.00 -1.47 -11.43
C ARG A 309 9.59 -1.25 -12.80
N ASN A 310 8.75 -0.76 -13.71
CA ASN A 310 9.18 0.08 -14.82
C ASN A 310 8.59 1.50 -14.67
N ALA A 311 8.78 2.35 -15.68
CA ALA A 311 8.28 3.73 -15.64
C ALA A 311 6.75 3.86 -15.41
N TRP A 312 5.96 2.82 -15.71
CA TRP A 312 4.50 2.87 -15.85
C TRP A 312 3.73 1.80 -15.06
N PHE A 313 4.34 0.70 -14.62
CA PHE A 313 3.69 -0.37 -13.89
C PHE A 313 4.73 -1.24 -13.17
N VAL A 314 4.26 -2.20 -12.37
CA VAL A 314 5.09 -3.24 -11.76
C VAL A 314 4.85 -4.55 -12.50
N GLY A 315 5.86 -5.05 -13.21
CA GLY A 315 5.81 -6.33 -13.90
C GLY A 315 6.12 -7.49 -12.97
N ASN A 316 5.74 -8.70 -13.38
CA ASN A 316 6.08 -9.89 -12.61
C ASN A 316 7.57 -10.25 -12.75
N VAL A 317 8.19 -10.61 -11.64
CA VAL A 317 9.63 -10.90 -11.53
C VAL A 317 9.89 -12.20 -10.78
N GLN A 318 11.11 -12.71 -10.99
CA GLN A 318 11.62 -13.88 -10.30
C GLN A 318 12.08 -13.45 -8.90
N VAL A 319 11.58 -14.07 -7.85
CA VAL A 319 11.81 -13.68 -6.45
C VAL A 319 13.29 -13.69 -6.00
N GLU A 320 14.13 -14.57 -6.54
CA GLU A 320 15.54 -14.70 -6.15
C GLU A 320 16.49 -13.83 -6.99
N THR A 321 16.13 -13.50 -8.23
CA THR A 321 17.01 -12.76 -9.14
C THR A 321 16.49 -11.38 -9.53
N GLY A 322 15.21 -11.10 -9.31
CA GLY A 322 14.54 -9.88 -9.80
C GLY A 322 14.36 -9.85 -11.32
N ASN A 323 14.66 -10.92 -12.04
CA ASN A 323 14.52 -10.95 -13.49
C ASN A 323 13.04 -10.91 -13.89
N PRO A 324 12.65 -10.18 -14.94
CA PRO A 324 11.30 -10.23 -15.48
C PRO A 324 10.88 -11.67 -15.81
N MET A 325 9.70 -12.08 -15.32
CA MET A 325 9.15 -13.44 -15.50
C MET A 325 7.95 -13.49 -16.44
N SER A 326 7.31 -12.35 -16.67
CA SER A 326 6.20 -12.25 -17.61
C SER A 326 6.19 -10.92 -18.33
N SER A 327 5.48 -10.91 -19.43
CA SER A 327 5.25 -9.74 -20.26
C SER A 327 3.83 -9.19 -20.12
N TRP A 328 3.12 -9.44 -19.03
CA TRP A 328 1.73 -8.99 -18.85
C TRP A 328 1.49 -8.30 -17.52
N ILE A 329 0.48 -7.43 -17.50
CA ILE A 329 -0.19 -6.95 -16.29
C ILE A 329 -1.63 -7.50 -16.30
N ASP A 330 -2.19 -7.74 -15.13
CA ASP A 330 -3.59 -8.12 -14.99
C ASP A 330 -4.46 -6.93 -14.54
N ALA A 331 -5.76 -7.11 -14.68
CA ALA A 331 -6.76 -6.12 -14.29
C ALA A 331 -6.73 -5.81 -12.79
N LEU A 332 -6.45 -6.82 -11.95
CA LEU A 332 -6.42 -6.69 -10.50
C LEU A 332 -5.31 -5.74 -10.05
N GLY A 333 -4.14 -5.76 -10.70
CA GLY A 333 -3.03 -4.84 -10.42
C GLY A 333 -3.39 -3.34 -10.48
N ALA A 334 -4.56 -2.99 -11.02
CA ALA A 334 -5.11 -1.63 -10.96
C ALA A 334 -5.44 -1.14 -9.55
N PHE A 335 -5.39 -1.98 -8.50
CA PHE A 335 -5.55 -1.56 -7.09
C PHE A 335 -4.32 -0.78 -6.59
N PHE A 336 -3.15 -1.12 -7.12
CA PHE A 336 -1.86 -0.72 -6.56
C PHE A 336 -1.63 0.80 -6.56
N PRO A 337 -2.07 1.58 -7.56
CA PRO A 337 -2.05 3.04 -7.47
C PRO A 337 -2.79 3.59 -6.25
N GLY A 338 -3.97 3.05 -5.92
CA GLY A 338 -4.72 3.42 -4.71
C GLY A 338 -3.93 3.13 -3.43
N LEU A 339 -3.27 1.99 -3.36
CA LEU A 339 -2.39 1.65 -2.24
C LEU A 339 -1.18 2.58 -2.15
N LEU A 340 -0.57 2.94 -3.29
CA LEU A 340 0.52 3.91 -3.34
C LEU A 340 0.09 5.29 -2.84
N VAL A 341 -1.14 5.74 -3.15
CA VAL A 341 -1.72 6.96 -2.57
C VAL A 341 -1.79 6.86 -1.04
N LEU A 342 -2.30 5.75 -0.51
CA LEU A 342 -2.40 5.53 0.94
C LEU A 342 -1.01 5.58 1.62
N SER A 343 0.03 5.11 0.93
CA SER A 343 1.41 5.17 1.41
C SER A 343 2.13 6.52 1.21
N GLY A 344 1.46 7.51 0.60
CA GLY A 344 2.02 8.83 0.30
C GLY A 344 2.84 8.91 -1.00
N LYS A 345 2.91 7.84 -1.80
CA LYS A 345 3.61 7.78 -3.11
C LYS A 345 2.71 8.23 -4.26
N VAL A 346 2.15 9.44 -4.14
CA VAL A 346 1.11 9.95 -5.05
C VAL A 346 1.59 10.09 -6.50
N ASP A 347 2.84 10.50 -6.74
CA ASP A 347 3.33 10.67 -8.12
C ASP A 347 3.57 9.34 -8.84
N ASP A 348 3.99 8.30 -8.10
CA ASP A 348 4.07 6.94 -8.63
C ASP A 348 2.67 6.40 -8.94
N ALA A 349 1.71 6.63 -8.05
CA ALA A 349 0.31 6.28 -8.27
C ALA A 349 -0.27 6.93 -9.54
N LYS A 350 -0.05 8.24 -9.74
CA LYS A 350 -0.49 8.95 -10.95
C LYS A 350 0.06 8.30 -12.21
N ARG A 351 1.35 7.95 -12.23
CA ARG A 351 2.00 7.30 -13.38
C ARG A 351 1.43 5.90 -13.62
N MET A 352 1.31 5.10 -12.57
CA MET A 352 0.87 3.71 -12.66
C MET A 352 -0.61 3.53 -12.96
N HIS A 353 -1.42 4.57 -12.76
CA HIS A 353 -2.84 4.59 -13.15
C HIS A 353 -3.07 4.82 -14.65
N GLN A 354 -2.10 5.43 -15.35
CA GLN A 354 -2.27 5.81 -16.76
C GLN A 354 -2.44 4.62 -17.72
N PRO A 355 -1.68 3.50 -17.62
CA PRO A 355 -1.89 2.35 -18.48
C PRO A 355 -3.32 1.79 -18.38
N TYR A 356 -3.85 1.68 -17.17
CA TYR A 356 -5.23 1.23 -16.94
C TYR A 356 -6.27 2.18 -17.53
N THR A 357 -6.05 3.50 -17.43
CA THR A 357 -6.89 4.50 -18.10
C THR A 357 -6.87 4.34 -19.62
N LYS A 358 -5.72 4.02 -20.21
CA LYS A 358 -5.60 3.77 -21.66
C LYS A 358 -6.29 2.47 -22.08
N LEU A 359 -6.16 1.41 -21.29
CA LEU A 359 -6.88 0.15 -21.52
C LEU A 359 -8.39 0.37 -21.48
N TRP A 360 -8.90 1.08 -20.46
CA TRP A 360 -10.29 1.45 -20.38
C TRP A 360 -10.74 2.24 -21.62
N ASN A 361 -10.02 3.29 -22.02
CA ASN A 361 -10.39 4.10 -23.18
C ASN A 361 -10.41 3.31 -24.50
N LYS A 362 -9.57 2.28 -24.64
CA LYS A 362 -9.53 1.45 -25.85
C LYS A 362 -10.66 0.42 -25.89
N TYR A 363 -10.94 -0.19 -24.75
CA TYR A 363 -11.75 -1.42 -24.69
C TYR A 363 -13.08 -1.25 -23.93
N ASN A 364 -13.31 -0.09 -23.30
CA ASN A 364 -14.39 0.18 -22.35
C ASN A 364 -14.39 -0.76 -21.14
N GLY A 365 -13.28 -1.42 -20.88
CA GLY A 365 -13.05 -2.36 -19.78
C GLY A 365 -11.57 -2.76 -19.78
N ILE A 366 -11.05 -3.23 -18.65
CA ILE A 366 -9.65 -3.65 -18.57
C ILE A 366 -9.63 -5.17 -18.82
N PRO A 367 -8.99 -5.66 -19.89
CA PRO A 367 -8.87 -7.11 -20.09
C PRO A 367 -8.18 -7.74 -18.89
N GLU A 368 -8.61 -8.94 -18.50
CA GLU A 368 -8.05 -9.65 -17.36
C GLU A 368 -6.53 -9.78 -17.44
N ARG A 369 -5.96 -9.94 -18.65
CA ARG A 369 -4.51 -9.77 -18.89
C ARG A 369 -4.22 -9.04 -20.20
N TRP A 370 -3.32 -8.06 -20.10
CA TRP A 370 -2.77 -7.33 -21.23
C TRP A 370 -1.26 -7.54 -21.32
N ASP A 371 -0.79 -7.97 -22.49
CA ASP A 371 0.62 -8.22 -22.76
C ASP A 371 1.32 -6.94 -23.27
N PHE A 372 2.43 -6.61 -22.64
CA PHE A 372 3.24 -5.42 -22.90
C PHE A 372 4.55 -5.72 -23.67
N ILE A 373 5.12 -6.94 -23.64
CA ILE A 373 6.32 -7.28 -24.46
C ILE A 373 5.93 -7.98 -25.76
N LEU A 374 6.32 -7.40 -26.87
CA LEU A 374 6.42 -8.09 -28.16
C LEU A 374 7.68 -8.95 -28.16
N ALA A 375 7.56 -10.27 -28.28
CA ALA A 375 8.72 -11.09 -28.61
C ALA A 375 9.42 -10.45 -29.81
N ALA A 376 10.73 -10.21 -29.71
CA ALA A 376 11.49 -9.30 -30.58
C ALA A 376 11.44 -9.62 -32.10
N ASN A 377 10.74 -10.66 -32.53
CA ASN A 377 10.57 -11.07 -33.93
C ASN A 377 9.17 -11.59 -34.27
N THR A 378 8.13 -11.21 -33.52
CA THR A 378 6.75 -11.61 -33.84
C THR A 378 5.82 -10.42 -33.63
N PRO A 379 5.27 -9.81 -34.69
CA PRO A 379 4.17 -8.88 -34.55
C PRO A 379 3.02 -9.65 -33.87
N MET A 380 2.66 -9.27 -32.66
CA MET A 380 1.45 -9.78 -32.07
C MET A 380 0.32 -8.94 -32.64
N GLU A 381 -0.53 -9.55 -33.48
CA GLU A 381 -1.72 -8.87 -34.01
C GLU A 381 -2.69 -8.47 -32.88
N ASP A 382 -2.53 -9.06 -31.69
CA ASP A 382 -3.46 -8.93 -30.57
C ASP A 382 -2.79 -9.00 -29.18
N PRO A 383 -2.71 -7.88 -28.42
CA PRO A 383 -1.97 -7.80 -27.15
C PRO A 383 -2.77 -8.25 -25.91
N ILE A 384 -3.85 -9.01 -26.07
CA ILE A 384 -4.70 -9.45 -24.95
C ILE A 384 -4.58 -10.97 -24.79
N SER A 385 -4.01 -11.42 -23.68
CA SER A 385 -3.82 -12.85 -23.39
C SER A 385 -4.95 -13.47 -22.56
N LEU A 386 -5.70 -12.66 -21.80
CA LEU A 386 -6.97 -13.06 -21.20
C LEU A 386 -8.00 -11.94 -21.40
N GLU A 387 -9.06 -12.27 -22.13
CA GLU A 387 -9.89 -11.30 -22.82
C GLU A 387 -11.11 -10.81 -22.06
N TRP A 388 -11.52 -11.49 -21.00
CA TRP A 388 -12.74 -11.14 -20.28
C TRP A 388 -12.53 -9.92 -19.38
N TYR A 389 -13.63 -9.20 -19.10
CA TYR A 389 -13.70 -8.12 -18.13
C TYR A 389 -14.96 -8.32 -17.28
N PRO A 390 -14.85 -8.82 -16.05
CA PRO A 390 -15.99 -9.21 -15.24
C PRO A 390 -16.51 -8.06 -14.36
N LEU A 391 -16.30 -6.80 -14.78
CA LEU A 391 -16.69 -5.58 -14.04
C LEU A 391 -15.84 -5.28 -12.79
N ARG A 392 -14.55 -5.64 -12.86
CA ARG A 392 -13.49 -5.43 -11.84
C ARG A 392 -13.48 -3.98 -11.26
N PRO A 393 -13.42 -3.79 -9.92
CA PRO A 393 -13.55 -2.49 -9.25
C PRO A 393 -12.24 -1.69 -9.10
N GLU A 394 -11.08 -2.33 -9.20
CA GLU A 394 -9.78 -1.83 -8.73
C GLU A 394 -9.35 -0.53 -9.43
N PHE A 395 -9.72 -0.38 -10.71
CA PHE A 395 -9.47 0.85 -11.46
C PHE A 395 -10.21 2.06 -10.89
N ILE A 396 -11.46 1.88 -10.48
CA ILE A 396 -12.26 2.95 -9.87
C ILE A 396 -11.84 3.17 -8.41
N GLU A 397 -11.48 2.13 -7.67
CA GLU A 397 -10.88 2.28 -6.33
C GLU A 397 -9.66 3.23 -6.39
N SER A 398 -8.70 2.94 -7.27
CA SER A 398 -7.52 3.78 -7.47
C SER A 398 -7.86 5.18 -7.95
N THR A 399 -8.85 5.32 -8.84
CA THR A 399 -9.35 6.62 -9.31
C THR A 399 -9.92 7.45 -8.16
N TYR A 400 -10.69 6.82 -7.27
CA TYR A 400 -11.22 7.43 -6.06
C TYR A 400 -10.10 7.94 -5.17
N TYR A 401 -9.13 7.09 -4.79
CA TYR A 401 -8.02 7.50 -3.93
C TYR A 401 -7.18 8.63 -4.54
N LEU A 402 -6.87 8.55 -5.83
CA LEU A 402 -6.14 9.59 -6.55
C LEU A 402 -6.90 10.92 -6.55
N TYR A 403 -8.21 10.90 -6.78
CA TYR A 403 -9.02 12.11 -6.66
C TYR A 403 -8.99 12.68 -5.23
N ARG A 404 -9.15 11.83 -4.20
CA ARG A 404 -9.10 12.28 -2.80
C ARG A 404 -7.80 12.98 -2.45
N ALA A 405 -6.68 12.44 -2.91
CA ALA A 405 -5.35 12.97 -2.61
C ALA A 405 -4.98 14.21 -3.42
N THR A 406 -5.40 14.28 -4.70
CA THR A 406 -4.92 15.31 -5.64
C THR A 406 -5.92 16.41 -5.92
N ARG A 407 -7.22 16.11 -5.77
CA ARG A 407 -8.35 16.93 -6.26
C ARG A 407 -8.28 17.25 -7.75
N ASP A 408 -7.52 16.47 -8.52
CA ASP A 408 -7.38 16.66 -9.95
C ASP A 408 -8.68 16.22 -10.67
N PRO A 409 -9.37 17.13 -11.40
CA PRO A 409 -10.62 16.83 -12.09
C PRO A 409 -10.49 15.76 -13.19
N ILE A 410 -9.28 15.37 -13.60
CA ILE A 410 -9.09 14.25 -14.52
C ILE A 410 -9.70 12.95 -13.96
N TYR A 411 -9.59 12.72 -12.65
CA TYR A 411 -10.11 11.51 -12.02
C TYR A 411 -11.64 11.50 -11.96
N LEU A 412 -12.26 12.67 -11.81
CA LEU A 412 -13.71 12.82 -11.96
C LEU A 412 -14.17 12.52 -13.39
N ARG A 413 -13.40 12.93 -14.41
CA ARG A 413 -13.67 12.61 -15.82
C ARG A 413 -13.55 11.13 -16.11
N ILE A 414 -12.54 10.47 -15.55
CA ILE A 414 -12.38 9.03 -15.65
C ILE A 414 -13.59 8.33 -15.01
N GLY A 415 -13.99 8.75 -13.81
CA GLY A 415 -15.19 8.24 -13.16
C GLY A 415 -16.47 8.46 -13.98
N GLU A 416 -16.66 9.66 -14.56
CA GLU A 416 -17.85 9.97 -15.38
C GLU A 416 -17.89 9.12 -16.66
N ALA A 417 -16.74 8.89 -17.30
CA ALA A 417 -16.63 8.00 -18.46
C ALA A 417 -16.98 6.55 -18.09
N VAL A 418 -16.45 6.05 -16.98
CA VAL A 418 -16.77 4.71 -16.47
C VAL A 418 -18.25 4.60 -16.14
N LEU A 419 -18.83 5.59 -15.45
CA LEU A 419 -20.25 5.63 -15.14
C LEU A 419 -21.12 5.58 -16.40
N HIS A 420 -20.74 6.32 -17.44
CA HIS A 420 -21.41 6.29 -18.74
C HIS A 420 -21.32 4.91 -19.41
N ASP A 421 -20.15 4.26 -19.38
CA ASP A 421 -19.99 2.91 -19.92
C ASP A 421 -20.85 1.88 -19.16
N TYR A 422 -21.02 2.05 -17.84
CA TYR A 422 -21.96 1.24 -17.07
C TYR A 422 -23.43 1.43 -17.48
N GLU A 423 -23.82 2.64 -17.87
CA GLU A 423 -25.18 2.93 -18.36
C GLU A 423 -25.44 2.31 -19.74
N GLU A 424 -24.48 2.45 -20.66
CA GLU A 424 -24.68 2.14 -22.08
C GLU A 424 -24.26 0.71 -22.46
N LEU A 425 -23.22 0.17 -21.82
CA LEU A 425 -22.59 -1.09 -22.26
C LEU A 425 -22.83 -2.24 -21.28
N PHE A 426 -22.79 -1.98 -19.99
CA PHE A 426 -22.84 -3.06 -18.98
C PHE A 426 -24.23 -3.30 -18.39
N LYS A 427 -25.15 -2.33 -18.49
CA LYS A 427 -26.50 -2.48 -17.96
C LYS A 427 -27.28 -3.57 -18.72
N ALA A 428 -27.71 -4.58 -18.00
CA ALA A 428 -28.47 -5.72 -18.51
C ALA A 428 -29.89 -5.76 -17.89
N PRO A 429 -30.84 -6.54 -18.44
CA PRO A 429 -32.22 -6.58 -17.95
C PRO A 429 -32.37 -6.89 -16.46
N CYS A 430 -31.48 -7.73 -15.92
CA CYS A 430 -31.57 -8.26 -14.56
C CYS A 430 -30.26 -8.07 -13.78
N GLY A 431 -29.50 -7.02 -14.09
CA GLY A 431 -28.28 -6.66 -13.37
C GLY A 431 -27.27 -5.97 -14.29
N PHE A 432 -25.99 -6.31 -14.12
CA PHE A 432 -24.90 -5.84 -14.96
C PHE A 432 -24.10 -7.01 -15.52
N ALA A 433 -23.74 -6.91 -16.80
CA ALA A 433 -23.00 -7.92 -17.54
C ALA A 433 -21.70 -7.32 -18.07
N GLY A 434 -20.56 -7.82 -17.58
CA GLY A 434 -19.25 -7.54 -18.16
C GLY A 434 -19.06 -8.16 -19.55
N PHE A 435 -17.82 -8.16 -20.03
CA PHE A 435 -17.47 -8.74 -21.33
C PHE A 435 -16.82 -10.11 -21.17
N LYS A 436 -17.25 -11.08 -21.98
CA LYS A 436 -16.50 -12.32 -22.21
C LYS A 436 -15.21 -12.07 -22.99
N ASP A 437 -15.24 -11.11 -23.91
CA ASP A 437 -14.08 -10.64 -24.67
C ASP A 437 -14.22 -9.14 -24.90
N VAL A 438 -13.28 -8.35 -24.38
CA VAL A 438 -13.25 -6.89 -24.50
C VAL A 438 -13.15 -6.39 -25.96
N ARG A 439 -12.68 -7.23 -26.89
CA ARG A 439 -12.56 -6.88 -28.31
C ARG A 439 -13.90 -6.97 -29.02
N THR A 440 -14.68 -8.01 -28.73
CA THR A 440 -15.98 -8.27 -29.36
C THR A 440 -17.13 -7.64 -28.58
N ARG A 441 -16.93 -7.37 -27.28
CA ARG A 441 -17.94 -6.88 -26.33
C ARG A 441 -19.11 -7.84 -26.16
N GLU A 442 -18.89 -9.14 -26.38
CA GLU A 442 -19.89 -10.15 -26.05
C GLU A 442 -20.14 -10.16 -24.53
N SER A 443 -21.39 -10.02 -24.11
CA SER A 443 -21.75 -9.96 -22.69
C SER A 443 -21.62 -11.30 -21.97
N GLN A 444 -21.13 -11.28 -20.73
CA GLN A 444 -21.18 -12.42 -19.82
C GLN A 444 -22.52 -12.51 -19.08
N ASP A 445 -22.94 -13.71 -18.69
CA ASP A 445 -24.18 -13.91 -17.93
C ASP A 445 -23.90 -14.23 -16.45
N ARG A 446 -23.10 -13.37 -15.81
CA ARG A 446 -22.80 -13.40 -14.36
C ARG A 446 -22.58 -11.96 -13.86
N MET A 447 -23.24 -11.61 -12.76
CA MET A 447 -22.98 -10.37 -12.02
C MET A 447 -22.35 -10.74 -10.68
N GLU A 448 -21.05 -10.51 -10.58
CA GLU A 448 -20.27 -10.72 -9.35
C GLU A 448 -20.74 -9.76 -8.25
N SER A 449 -20.63 -10.16 -6.98
CA SER A 449 -21.10 -9.35 -5.85
C SER A 449 -20.38 -8.00 -5.72
N PHE A 450 -19.07 -7.96 -6.01
CA PHE A 450 -18.23 -6.76 -5.97
C PHE A 450 -18.70 -5.61 -6.86
N VAL A 451 -19.52 -5.88 -7.88
CA VAL A 451 -20.10 -4.81 -8.70
C VAL A 451 -20.93 -3.86 -7.83
N LEU A 452 -21.67 -4.42 -6.87
CA LEU A 452 -22.53 -3.67 -5.95
C LEU A 452 -21.81 -3.26 -4.65
N SER A 453 -20.92 -4.09 -4.12
CA SER A 453 -20.19 -3.77 -2.88
C SER A 453 -19.03 -2.81 -3.11
N GLU A 454 -18.40 -2.82 -4.29
CA GLU A 454 -17.19 -2.04 -4.55
C GLU A 454 -17.36 -1.02 -5.67
N THR A 455 -17.66 -1.43 -6.91
CA THR A 455 -17.57 -0.51 -8.07
C THR A 455 -18.51 0.69 -7.92
N PHE A 456 -19.79 0.43 -7.62
CA PHE A 456 -20.74 1.53 -7.39
C PHE A 456 -20.48 2.28 -6.08
N MET A 457 -19.89 1.62 -5.08
CA MET A 457 -19.49 2.28 -3.85
C MET A 457 -18.41 3.34 -4.11
N TYR A 458 -17.32 2.97 -4.79
CA TYR A 458 -16.23 3.89 -5.11
C TYR A 458 -16.65 4.96 -6.11
N LEU A 459 -17.50 4.65 -7.10
CA LEU A 459 -18.08 5.68 -7.99
C LEU A 459 -18.93 6.69 -7.19
N TYR A 460 -19.73 6.22 -6.24
CA TYR A 460 -20.58 7.11 -5.44
C TYR A 460 -19.71 8.02 -4.57
N LEU A 461 -18.70 7.46 -3.90
CA LEU A 461 -17.76 8.20 -3.07
C LEU A 461 -16.89 9.18 -3.88
N LEU A 462 -16.54 8.84 -5.11
CA LEU A 462 -15.81 9.73 -6.02
C LEU A 462 -16.60 11.01 -6.30
N PHE A 463 -17.92 10.92 -6.45
CA PHE A 463 -18.79 12.07 -6.74
C PHE A 463 -19.42 12.72 -5.49
N ASP A 464 -19.29 12.11 -4.31
CA ASP A 464 -19.88 12.63 -3.07
C ASP A 464 -18.86 13.26 -2.14
N GLU A 465 -18.36 14.45 -2.46
CA GLU A 465 -17.32 15.10 -1.66
C GLU A 465 -17.70 15.30 -0.17
N GLU A 466 -19.01 15.40 0.10
CA GLU A 466 -19.55 15.66 1.43
C GLU A 466 -19.76 14.42 2.28
N ASN A 467 -19.61 13.22 1.70
CA ASN A 467 -19.78 11.95 2.40
C ASN A 467 -18.91 11.88 3.65
N ALA A 468 -19.42 11.28 4.74
CA ALA A 468 -18.68 11.24 5.99
C ALA A 468 -17.35 10.46 5.88
N LEU A 469 -17.27 9.38 5.07
CA LEU A 469 -16.01 8.68 4.81
C LEU A 469 -14.99 9.55 4.05
N ASN A 470 -15.46 10.51 3.25
CA ASN A 470 -14.60 11.44 2.54
C ASN A 470 -14.00 12.54 3.45
N LYS A 471 -14.56 12.71 4.66
CA LYS A 471 -14.12 13.69 5.67
C LYS A 471 -13.38 13.07 6.85
N GLU A 472 -13.54 11.77 7.06
CA GLU A 472 -12.92 11.02 8.15
C GLU A 472 -11.52 10.54 7.81
N GLN A 473 -10.67 10.41 8.83
CA GLN A 473 -9.28 9.94 8.69
C GLN A 473 -9.02 8.58 9.37
N ASN A 474 -9.97 8.08 10.16
CA ASN A 474 -9.76 6.94 11.07
C ASN A 474 -10.48 5.67 10.60
N PHE A 475 -10.33 5.31 9.33
CA PHE A 475 -10.82 4.06 8.79
C PHE A 475 -9.94 3.60 7.62
N VAL A 476 -10.06 2.32 7.26
CA VAL A 476 -9.52 1.75 6.03
C VAL A 476 -10.64 1.00 5.31
N PHE A 477 -10.58 0.90 3.99
CA PHE A 477 -11.39 -0.09 3.26
C PHE A 477 -10.66 -1.44 3.31
N SER A 478 -11.38 -2.57 3.43
CA SER A 478 -10.82 -3.89 3.15
C SER A 478 -10.43 -4.02 1.66
N THR A 479 -9.92 -5.18 1.23
CA THR A 479 -9.68 -5.46 -0.20
C THR A 479 -11.00 -5.65 -0.97
N GLU A 480 -12.09 -5.98 -0.28
CA GLU A 480 -13.46 -6.06 -0.84
C GLU A 480 -14.29 -4.78 -0.55
N GLY A 481 -13.62 -3.63 -0.42
CA GLY A 481 -14.31 -2.34 -0.26
C GLY A 481 -15.14 -2.14 1.01
N HIS A 482 -15.06 -2.98 2.04
CA HIS A 482 -15.80 -2.75 3.29
C HIS A 482 -15.10 -1.73 4.18
N PRO A 483 -15.74 -0.61 4.58
CA PRO A 483 -15.14 0.35 5.52
C PRO A 483 -14.98 -0.27 6.91
N MET A 484 -13.78 -0.18 7.47
CA MET A 484 -13.42 -0.72 8.78
C MET A 484 -12.72 0.32 9.64
N TRP A 485 -13.12 0.40 10.90
CA TRP A 485 -12.49 1.23 11.92
C TRP A 485 -12.54 0.53 13.28
N ILE A 486 -11.76 1.00 14.23
CA ILE A 486 -11.81 0.49 15.60
C ILE A 486 -12.52 1.51 16.49
N PRO A 487 -13.61 1.14 17.19
CA PRO A 487 -14.27 2.03 18.12
C PRO A 487 -13.32 2.52 19.21
N LYS A 488 -13.53 3.77 19.65
CA LYS A 488 -12.60 4.46 20.56
C LYS A 488 -12.35 3.65 21.84
N GLY A 489 -11.08 3.35 22.12
CA GLY A 489 -10.65 2.66 23.34
C GLY A 489 -10.65 1.13 23.25
N VAL A 490 -11.31 0.53 22.25
CA VAL A 490 -11.39 -0.94 22.10
C VAL A 490 -10.01 -1.53 21.80
N LEU A 491 -9.23 -0.92 20.90
CA LEU A 491 -7.87 -1.40 20.60
C LEU A 491 -6.97 -1.43 21.84
N LYS A 492 -7.03 -0.39 22.69
CA LYS A 492 -6.23 -0.32 23.91
C LYS A 492 -6.61 -1.44 24.88
N GLN A 493 -7.92 -1.65 25.09
CA GLN A 493 -8.43 -2.73 25.94
C GLN A 493 -7.98 -4.11 25.42
N TYR A 494 -8.06 -4.31 24.11
CA TYR A 494 -7.61 -5.54 23.47
C TYR A 494 -6.10 -5.77 23.63
N LYS A 495 -5.26 -4.75 23.37
CA LYS A 495 -3.80 -4.81 23.57
C LYS A 495 -3.45 -5.13 25.04
N GLU A 496 -4.18 -4.60 26.02
CA GLU A 496 -4.01 -4.92 27.45
C GLU A 496 -4.42 -6.37 27.78
N LEU A 497 -5.56 -6.84 27.26
CA LEU A 497 -6.01 -8.22 27.41
C LEU A 497 -5.00 -9.20 26.83
N LYS A 498 -4.52 -8.96 25.60
CA LYS A 498 -3.53 -9.80 24.91
C LYS A 498 -2.24 -9.94 25.73
N ARG A 499 -1.73 -8.84 26.27
CA ARG A 499 -0.56 -8.85 27.19
C ARG A 499 -0.81 -9.69 28.44
N SER A 500 -2.00 -9.59 29.04
CA SER A 500 -2.35 -10.38 30.22
C SER A 500 -2.45 -11.88 29.94
N LYS A 501 -3.06 -12.27 28.81
CA LYS A 501 -3.16 -13.67 28.36
C LYS A 501 -1.77 -14.25 28.09
N LEU A 502 -0.88 -13.50 27.42
CA LEU A 502 0.51 -13.92 27.17
C LEU A 502 1.27 -14.11 28.49
N ALA A 503 1.19 -13.16 29.42
CA ALA A 503 1.81 -13.27 30.74
C ALA A 503 1.28 -14.47 31.55
N SER A 504 0.01 -14.86 31.37
CA SER A 504 -0.57 -16.03 32.04
C SER A 504 -0.18 -17.37 31.43
N ARG A 505 0.17 -17.41 30.13
CA ARG A 505 0.68 -18.60 29.44
C ARG A 505 2.14 -18.89 29.79
N VAL A 506 2.92 -17.85 30.06
CA VAL A 506 4.27 -17.96 30.58
C VAL A 506 4.20 -18.23 32.09
N LYS A 507 3.96 -19.48 32.49
CA LYS A 507 4.20 -19.86 33.89
C LYS A 507 5.70 -19.79 34.14
N LEU A 508 6.10 -19.10 35.22
CA LEU A 508 7.51 -18.98 35.64
C LEU A 508 8.22 -20.34 35.80
N GLU A 509 7.46 -21.42 35.95
CA GLU A 509 7.93 -22.79 36.12
C GLU A 509 8.36 -23.43 34.79
N ASP A 510 7.74 -23.05 33.66
CA ASP A 510 8.05 -23.56 32.31
C ASP A 510 9.30 -22.85 31.72
N VAL A 511 9.55 -21.61 32.13
CA VAL A 511 10.79 -20.86 31.79
C VAL A 511 12.02 -21.51 32.43
N VAL A 512 11.85 -22.32 33.49
CA VAL A 512 12.96 -23.02 34.19
C VAL A 512 13.24 -24.41 33.60
N ALA A 513 12.37 -24.94 32.73
CA ALA A 513 12.50 -26.29 32.18
C ALA A 513 13.09 -26.37 30.76
N GLU A 514 12.99 -25.30 29.94
CA GLU A 514 13.47 -25.30 28.55
C GLU A 514 14.76 -24.49 28.30
N THR A 515 15.25 -23.72 29.28
CA THR A 515 16.53 -23.00 29.14
C THR A 515 17.71 -23.83 29.61
N SER A 516 18.10 -24.85 28.86
CA SER A 516 19.43 -25.47 29.00
C SER A 516 20.18 -25.43 27.67
N THR A 517 21.17 -24.55 27.57
CA THR A 517 22.61 -24.90 27.70
C THR A 517 23.47 -23.84 26.99
N MET A 518 23.00 -23.21 25.88
CA MET A 518 23.83 -22.29 25.08
C MET A 518 23.74 -20.81 25.50
N GLY A 519 22.52 -20.30 25.72
CA GLY A 519 22.32 -18.89 26.10
C GLY A 519 22.94 -18.51 27.45
N LEU A 520 22.92 -19.43 28.42
CA LEU A 520 23.58 -19.23 29.73
C LEU A 520 25.11 -19.21 29.63
N LEU A 521 25.69 -19.91 28.64
CA LEU A 521 27.13 -19.95 28.43
C LEU A 521 27.62 -18.61 27.87
N ILE A 522 26.87 -18.06 26.90
CA ILE A 522 27.11 -16.75 26.29
C ILE A 522 26.97 -15.63 27.33
N GLU A 523 25.91 -15.65 28.14
CA GLU A 523 25.70 -14.66 29.20
C GLU A 523 26.78 -14.73 30.31
N LYS A 524 27.25 -15.93 30.67
CA LYS A 524 28.39 -16.09 31.60
C LYS A 524 29.69 -15.51 31.04
N ILE A 525 29.97 -15.71 29.75
CA ILE A 525 31.17 -15.18 29.09
C ILE A 525 31.10 -13.66 28.98
N LYS A 526 29.92 -13.10 28.71
CA LYS A 526 29.69 -11.64 28.65
C LYS A 526 29.98 -10.96 29.99
N ALA A 527 29.72 -11.65 31.11
CA ALA A 527 29.98 -11.16 32.46
C ALA A 527 31.48 -11.17 32.86
N TRP A 528 32.38 -11.78 32.08
CA TRP A 528 33.81 -11.80 32.41
C TRP A 528 34.51 -10.47 32.03
N PRO A 529 35.51 -10.02 32.82
CA PRO A 529 36.37 -8.89 32.46
C PRO A 529 37.07 -9.14 31.11
N THR A 530 37.18 -8.12 30.25
CA THR A 530 37.66 -8.26 28.86
C THR A 530 39.07 -8.86 28.75
N ASN A 531 39.90 -8.65 29.78
CA ASN A 531 41.25 -9.16 29.92
C ASN A 531 41.35 -10.64 30.34
N GLU A 532 40.24 -11.30 30.68
CA GLU A 532 40.20 -12.74 31.05
C GLU A 532 39.62 -13.64 29.94
N ILE A 533 39.20 -13.09 28.80
CA ILE A 533 38.57 -13.86 27.70
C ILE A 533 39.53 -14.88 27.07
N ALA A 534 40.84 -14.66 27.16
CA ALA A 534 41.85 -15.65 26.76
C ALA A 534 41.73 -16.98 27.54
N ASN A 535 41.17 -16.97 28.76
CA ASN A 535 40.89 -18.17 29.54
C ASN A 535 39.58 -18.89 29.13
N ALA A 536 38.65 -18.18 28.46
CA ALA A 536 37.38 -18.74 27.99
C ALA A 536 37.59 -19.80 26.90
N ALA A 537 38.60 -19.61 26.04
CA ALA A 537 38.98 -20.58 25.02
C ALA A 537 39.36 -21.95 25.62
N ASN A 538 40.13 -21.97 26.71
CA ASN A 538 40.53 -23.23 27.36
C ASN A 538 39.36 -23.91 28.08
N TYR A 539 38.45 -23.13 28.69
CA TYR A 539 37.25 -23.64 29.34
C TYR A 539 36.25 -24.25 28.33
N LEU A 540 36.01 -23.56 27.21
CA LEU A 540 35.08 -23.99 26.17
C LEU A 540 35.63 -25.15 25.33
N LYS A 541 36.94 -25.21 25.10
CA LYS A 541 37.57 -26.39 24.52
C LYS A 541 37.36 -27.63 25.39
N GLY A 542 37.51 -27.49 26.72
CA GLY A 542 37.18 -28.55 27.67
C GLY A 542 35.71 -28.97 27.60
N PHE A 543 34.79 -28.02 27.51
CA PHE A 543 33.35 -28.25 27.40
C PHE A 543 32.97 -28.99 26.10
N PHE A 544 33.41 -28.50 24.94
CA PHE A 544 33.06 -29.10 23.64
C PHE A 544 33.87 -30.34 23.29
N SER A 545 35.00 -30.59 23.96
CA SER A 545 35.77 -31.83 23.78
C SER A 545 35.03 -33.09 24.24
N ALA A 546 34.04 -32.96 25.13
CA ALA A 546 33.18 -34.06 25.56
C ALA A 546 32.07 -34.40 24.54
N GLU A 547 31.77 -33.47 23.63
CA GLU A 547 30.65 -33.57 22.67
C GLU A 547 31.09 -33.56 21.20
N SER A 548 32.40 -33.47 20.92
CA SER A 548 32.94 -33.34 19.56
C SER A 548 33.85 -34.52 19.21
N ASN A 549 33.86 -34.93 17.94
CA ASN A 549 34.57 -36.13 17.49
C ASN A 549 36.06 -35.88 17.22
N SER A 550 36.50 -34.61 17.21
CA SER A 550 37.90 -34.22 17.07
C SER A 550 38.19 -32.92 17.84
N GLU A 551 39.46 -32.73 18.19
CA GLU A 551 39.93 -31.51 18.87
C GLU A 551 39.76 -30.27 17.98
N GLU A 552 39.86 -30.42 16.65
CA GLU A 552 39.66 -29.36 15.68
C GLU A 552 38.19 -28.91 15.60
N GLU A 553 37.24 -29.85 15.69
CA GLU A 553 35.80 -29.54 15.74
C GLU A 553 35.43 -28.85 17.06
N ALA A 554 35.95 -29.33 18.19
CA ALA A 554 35.76 -28.69 19.49
C ALA A 554 36.34 -27.27 19.52
N ASN A 555 37.51 -27.06 18.91
CA ASN A 555 38.15 -25.75 18.78
C ASN A 555 37.31 -24.79 17.92
N THR A 556 36.70 -25.28 16.85
CA THR A 556 35.88 -24.48 15.94
C THR A 556 34.58 -24.04 16.60
N LYS A 557 33.90 -24.95 17.31
CA LYS A 557 32.68 -24.63 18.08
C LYS A 557 32.97 -23.67 19.23
N ALA A 558 34.09 -23.87 19.94
CA ALA A 558 34.53 -22.95 20.99
C ALA A 558 34.84 -21.55 20.43
N ALA A 559 35.50 -21.46 19.27
CA ALA A 559 35.80 -20.19 18.61
C ALA A 559 34.53 -19.44 18.20
N ALA A 560 33.55 -20.13 17.58
CA ALA A 560 32.30 -19.53 17.15
C ALA A 560 31.49 -18.95 18.31
N VAL A 561 31.44 -19.64 19.46
CA VAL A 561 30.73 -19.13 20.66
C VAL A 561 31.46 -17.93 21.28
N ILE A 562 32.80 -17.93 21.26
CA ILE A 562 33.58 -16.78 21.74
C ILE A 562 33.40 -15.59 20.82
N GLU A 563 33.45 -15.80 19.49
CA GLU A 563 33.19 -14.77 18.49
C GLU A 563 31.80 -14.19 18.70
N GLN A 564 30.76 -15.02 18.76
CA GLN A 564 29.40 -14.56 18.95
C GLN A 564 29.24 -13.77 20.26
N ALA A 565 29.80 -14.25 21.36
CA ALA A 565 29.78 -13.50 22.63
C ALA A 565 30.58 -12.18 22.57
N TRP A 566 31.65 -12.11 21.76
CA TRP A 566 32.42 -10.89 21.50
C TRP A 566 31.65 -9.90 20.63
N PHE A 567 31.04 -10.37 19.54
CA PHE A 567 30.27 -9.57 18.60
C PHE A 567 28.99 -9.03 19.23
N GLU A 568 28.27 -9.82 20.03
CA GLU A 568 27.12 -9.35 20.79
C GLU A 568 27.50 -8.36 21.91
N LYS A 569 28.69 -8.50 22.51
CA LYS A 569 29.19 -7.53 23.50
C LYS A 569 29.64 -6.22 22.86
N LEU A 570 29.96 -6.22 21.56
CA LEU A 570 30.43 -5.05 20.82
C LEU A 570 29.41 -4.48 19.82
N GLY A 571 28.27 -5.14 19.60
CA GLY A 571 27.13 -4.61 18.85
C GLY A 571 27.32 -4.53 17.33
N PHE A 572 28.02 -5.47 16.69
CA PHE A 572 28.19 -5.51 15.22
C PHE A 572 27.51 -6.74 14.57
N ASP A 573 26.89 -6.53 13.40
CA ASP A 573 26.24 -7.53 12.55
C ASP A 573 27.12 -7.87 11.32
N LEU A 574 27.16 -9.15 10.92
CA LEU A 574 28.06 -9.71 9.90
C LEU A 574 27.27 -10.28 8.72
N THR A 575 26.97 -9.44 7.74
CA THR A 575 26.53 -9.87 6.41
C THR A 575 27.34 -9.16 5.33
N GLU A 576 28.60 -9.58 5.16
CA GLU A 576 29.33 -9.40 3.90
C GLU A 576 29.79 -10.77 3.41
N LEU A 577 29.24 -11.23 2.27
CA LEU A 577 29.94 -12.11 1.34
C LEU A 577 29.49 -11.81 -0.11
N ASP A 578 30.47 -11.27 -0.83
CA ASP A 578 30.62 -10.81 -2.21
C ASP A 578 30.24 -11.83 -3.31
N GLN A 579 29.58 -11.41 -4.39
CA GLN A 579 30.07 -11.05 -5.75
C GLN A 579 30.17 -12.21 -6.75
N ASP A 580 29.39 -12.15 -7.84
CA ASP A 580 29.92 -12.25 -9.22
C ASP A 580 28.91 -11.93 -10.34
N SER A 581 29.32 -10.95 -11.18
CA SER A 581 29.07 -10.72 -12.62
C SER A 581 27.67 -10.39 -13.20
N CYS A 582 27.54 -9.14 -13.69
CA CYS A 582 26.79 -8.79 -14.91
C CYS A 582 27.45 -7.57 -15.58
N PRO A 583 27.95 -7.65 -16.83
CA PRO A 583 28.52 -6.49 -17.52
C PRO A 583 27.42 -5.74 -18.28
N VAL A 584 27.35 -4.40 -18.15
CA VAL A 584 26.53 -3.55 -19.05
C VAL A 584 27.28 -2.28 -19.43
N THR A 585 27.30 -2.04 -20.75
CA THR A 585 27.79 -0.87 -21.46
C THR A 585 26.94 0.37 -21.17
N VAL A 586 27.60 1.49 -20.88
CA VAL A 586 26.96 2.80 -20.68
C VAL A 586 26.47 3.35 -22.02
N GLY A 587 25.15 3.44 -22.19
CA GLY A 587 24.53 4.20 -23.27
C GLY A 587 24.21 5.62 -22.81
N THR A 588 25.02 6.59 -23.19
CA THR A 588 24.72 8.02 -23.06
C THR A 588 23.64 8.40 -24.07
N ASN A 589 22.43 8.72 -23.61
CA ASN A 589 21.47 9.70 -24.17
C ASN A 589 20.14 9.62 -23.39
N GLY A 590 20.05 10.40 -22.31
CA GLY A 590 18.80 10.62 -21.56
C GLY A 590 17.96 11.69 -22.23
N LEU A 591 16.76 11.34 -22.66
CA LEU A 591 15.88 12.13 -23.50
C LEU A 591 14.90 12.93 -22.63
N TYR A 592 15.38 13.85 -21.78
CA TYR A 592 14.52 14.68 -20.90
C TYR A 592 15.04 16.10 -20.58
N SER A 593 15.92 16.68 -21.39
CA SER A 593 16.46 18.02 -21.12
C SER A 593 15.57 19.20 -21.52
N GLU A 594 14.34 19.00 -22.02
CA GLU A 594 13.53 20.12 -22.58
C GLU A 594 12.16 20.36 -21.92
N TYR A 595 11.76 19.61 -20.89
CA TYR A 595 10.42 19.75 -20.31
C TYR A 595 10.33 20.34 -18.89
N LEU A 596 11.45 20.69 -18.26
CA LEU A 596 11.48 21.09 -16.84
C LEU A 596 11.94 22.53 -16.56
N SER A 597 11.95 23.42 -17.56
CA SER A 597 12.21 24.84 -17.30
C SER A 597 10.97 25.68 -17.59
N ASN A 598 10.09 25.84 -16.59
CA ASN A 598 9.39 27.10 -16.36
C ASN A 598 8.69 27.09 -14.98
N ASP A 599 9.19 27.94 -14.09
CA ASP A 599 8.77 28.18 -12.70
C ASP A 599 7.48 29.03 -12.56
N GLU A 600 6.41 28.73 -13.30
CA GLU A 600 5.13 29.43 -13.15
C GLU A 600 3.94 28.48 -12.90
N THR A 601 4.11 27.48 -12.04
CA THR A 601 3.06 26.52 -11.66
C THR A 601 2.28 26.93 -10.42
N PHE A 602 1.86 28.19 -10.29
CA PHE A 602 0.75 28.57 -9.40
C PHE A 602 0.13 29.89 -9.85
N ASP A 603 -0.62 29.88 -10.95
CA ASP A 603 -1.77 30.78 -11.10
C ASP A 603 -2.82 30.12 -11.99
N ILE A 604 -3.97 29.83 -11.38
CA ILE A 604 -5.17 29.37 -12.07
C ILE A 604 -5.73 30.59 -12.80
N ASP A 605 -5.53 30.68 -14.12
CA ASP A 605 -6.33 31.61 -14.91
C ASP A 605 -6.63 31.10 -16.33
N TRP A 606 -7.79 31.53 -16.80
CA TRP A 606 -8.63 31.10 -17.93
C TRP A 606 -7.99 30.91 -19.34
N ALA A 607 -6.66 31.00 -19.49
CA ALA A 607 -5.97 30.82 -20.76
C ALA A 607 -5.82 29.35 -21.19
N PHE A 608 -6.07 28.39 -20.29
CA PHE A 608 -5.89 26.96 -20.55
C PHE A 608 -6.95 26.30 -21.45
N ALA A 609 -8.05 26.99 -21.76
CA ALA A 609 -9.10 26.46 -22.65
C ALA A 609 -8.62 26.27 -24.10
N LYS A 610 -7.63 27.06 -24.57
CA LYS A 610 -7.16 27.00 -25.96
C LYS A 610 -6.13 25.90 -26.26
N HIS A 611 -5.54 25.29 -25.24
CA HIS A 611 -4.63 24.14 -25.40
C HIS A 611 -5.36 22.78 -25.36
N PHE A 612 -6.67 22.74 -25.10
CA PHE A 612 -7.48 21.53 -25.24
C PHE A 612 -7.84 21.18 -26.69
N ALA A 613 -7.30 21.93 -27.66
CA ALA A 613 -7.20 21.49 -29.06
C ALA A 613 -5.94 20.64 -29.33
N VAL A 614 -5.26 20.15 -28.29
CA VAL A 614 -4.34 19.02 -28.42
C VAL A 614 -5.22 17.79 -28.65
N THR A 615 -5.45 17.49 -29.94
CA THR A 615 -5.70 16.14 -30.43
C THR A 615 -5.03 15.14 -29.52
N MET A 616 -5.80 14.16 -29.01
CA MET A 616 -5.33 12.87 -28.52
C MET A 616 -3.83 12.73 -28.75
N MET A 617 -2.99 13.07 -27.76
CA MET A 617 -1.56 12.83 -27.94
C MET A 617 -1.45 11.33 -28.22
N ASP A 618 -0.92 11.03 -29.39
CA ASP A 618 -0.63 9.71 -29.92
C ASP A 618 0.31 8.97 -28.96
N LEU A 619 -0.23 8.53 -27.82
CA LEU A 619 0.20 7.32 -27.17
C LEU A 619 -0.46 6.21 -27.98
N GLU A 620 0.09 5.99 -29.17
CA GLU A 620 -0.22 4.82 -29.95
C GLU A 620 0.01 3.61 -29.03
N ILE A 621 -1.01 2.77 -28.85
CA ILE A 621 -0.85 1.41 -28.32
C ILE A 621 -0.19 0.61 -29.45
N SER A 622 0.98 1.06 -29.90
CA SER A 622 1.83 0.46 -30.91
C SER A 622 3.11 -0.04 -30.25
N SER A 623 3.76 -0.96 -30.94
CA SER A 623 5.08 -1.49 -30.57
C SER A 623 6.08 -0.39 -30.23
N ASP A 624 5.99 0.75 -30.91
CA ASP A 624 7.03 1.77 -30.95
C ASP A 624 7.01 2.66 -29.70
N PHE A 625 5.83 2.89 -29.12
CA PHE A 625 5.69 3.51 -27.80
C PHE A 625 6.38 2.66 -26.73
N TYR A 626 6.20 1.33 -26.78
CA TYR A 626 6.79 0.41 -25.81
C TYR A 626 8.30 0.26 -25.98
N TRP A 627 8.82 0.06 -27.21
CA TRP A 627 10.27 -0.07 -27.46
C TRP A 627 11.07 1.16 -27.02
N THR A 628 10.45 2.34 -27.00
CA THR A 628 11.10 3.59 -26.58
C THR A 628 11.15 3.74 -25.05
N TYR A 629 10.18 3.20 -24.31
CA TYR A 629 9.97 3.53 -22.88
C TYR A 629 9.89 2.33 -21.93
N ALA A 630 9.95 1.10 -22.43
CA ALA A 630 9.85 -0.11 -21.63
C ALA A 630 11.16 -0.90 -21.57
N LYS A 631 12.27 -0.16 -21.52
CA LYS A 631 13.46 -0.72 -20.88
C LYS A 631 13.13 -0.78 -19.38
N PRO A 632 13.18 -1.95 -18.74
CA PRO A 632 13.22 -1.99 -17.30
C PRO A 632 14.44 -1.14 -16.89
N ASP A 633 14.24 -0.11 -16.07
CA ASP A 633 15.31 0.42 -15.23
C ASP A 633 15.54 -0.61 -14.10
N SER A 634 15.74 -1.88 -14.47
CA SER A 634 16.13 -2.92 -13.54
C SER A 634 17.60 -2.68 -13.21
N GLN A 635 17.86 -1.64 -12.42
CA GLN A 635 19.11 -1.54 -11.70
C GLN A 635 19.12 -2.72 -10.74
N CYS A 636 19.82 -3.79 -11.10
CA CYS A 636 20.11 -4.89 -10.17
C CYS A 636 20.55 -4.27 -8.84
N ARG A 637 20.00 -4.75 -7.73
CA ARG A 637 20.34 -4.27 -6.39
C ARG A 637 21.86 -4.37 -6.23
N ARG A 638 22.53 -3.23 -6.21
CA ARG A 638 23.93 -3.13 -5.83
C ARG A 638 23.95 -2.99 -4.31
N SER A 639 24.94 -3.56 -3.65
CA SER A 639 25.16 -3.25 -2.24
C SER A 639 25.34 -1.74 -2.12
N SER A 640 24.65 -1.11 -1.15
CA SER A 640 24.94 0.30 -0.85
C SER A 640 26.42 0.40 -0.51
N GLU A 641 27.10 1.30 -1.20
CA GLU A 641 28.51 1.60 -0.96
C GLU A 641 28.67 2.92 -0.17
N THR A 642 27.54 3.48 0.29
CA THR A 642 27.47 4.66 1.13
C THR A 642 27.40 4.27 2.60
N ASN A 643 28.03 5.08 3.45
CA ASN A 643 28.07 4.82 4.89
C ASN A 643 26.88 5.50 5.57
N ILE A 644 26.13 4.73 6.35
CA ILE A 644 25.16 5.28 7.29
C ILE A 644 25.86 5.49 8.62
N VAL A 645 25.72 6.68 9.19
CA VAL A 645 26.36 7.06 10.44
C VAL A 645 25.31 7.56 11.41
N ASP A 646 25.31 6.97 12.59
CA ASP A 646 24.44 7.31 13.70
C ASP A 646 25.19 8.21 14.69
N TYR A 647 24.65 9.40 14.97
CA TYR A 647 25.25 10.37 15.87
C TYR A 647 24.35 10.74 17.04
N HIS A 648 24.98 10.85 18.23
CA HIS A 648 24.35 11.27 19.47
C HIS A 648 25.08 12.46 20.11
N VAL A 649 24.32 13.45 20.57
CA VAL A 649 24.84 14.59 21.34
C VAL A 649 24.20 14.61 22.74
N GLY A 650 25.02 14.60 23.80
CA GLY A 650 24.58 14.73 25.21
C GLY A 650 24.62 13.44 26.06
N ARG A 651 24.23 13.54 27.35
CA ARG A 651 24.15 12.39 28.29
C ARG A 651 22.79 11.68 28.19
N MET A 652 22.79 10.37 27.96
CA MET A 652 21.60 9.49 27.85
C MET A 652 20.78 9.29 29.16
N SER A 653 20.74 10.25 30.08
CA SER A 653 20.12 10.06 31.39
C SER A 653 18.65 10.47 31.50
N HIS A 654 17.98 10.88 30.41
CA HIS A 654 16.55 11.23 30.41
C HIS A 654 15.78 10.39 29.38
N PRO A 655 14.57 9.90 29.70
CA PRO A 655 13.75 9.13 28.77
C PRO A 655 13.34 10.00 27.57
N LEU A 656 13.39 9.42 26.37
CA LEU A 656 12.96 10.02 25.09
C LEU A 656 11.45 10.31 25.10
N GLY A 657 11.06 11.36 25.81
CA GLY A 657 9.68 11.83 25.92
C GLY A 657 9.64 13.34 25.82
N GLY A 658 9.52 13.84 24.59
CA GLY A 658 9.03 15.19 24.33
C GLY A 658 10.08 16.25 24.00
N SER A 659 10.75 16.15 22.86
CA SER A 659 11.26 17.32 22.13
C SER A 659 10.41 17.52 20.88
N VAL A 660 9.33 18.29 21.03
CA VAL A 660 8.49 18.71 19.91
C VAL A 660 9.30 19.67 19.04
N LEU A 661 9.59 19.30 17.79
CA LEU A 661 10.06 20.26 16.78
C LEU A 661 8.97 21.32 16.62
N LYS A 662 9.27 22.56 17.03
CA LYS A 662 8.32 23.68 16.97
C LYS A 662 8.81 24.68 15.94
N PHE A 663 8.08 24.81 14.84
CA PHE A 663 8.30 25.91 13.89
C PHE A 663 7.78 27.20 14.55
N VAL A 664 8.68 28.09 14.93
CA VAL A 664 8.30 29.41 15.45
C VAL A 664 8.98 30.46 14.56
N SER A 665 8.17 31.18 13.78
CA SER A 665 8.63 32.37 13.06
C SER A 665 8.94 33.46 14.08
N PRO A 666 10.16 34.02 14.13
CA PRO A 666 10.42 35.17 14.98
C PRO A 666 10.38 36.45 14.14
N ILE A 667 9.50 37.36 14.55
CA ILE A 667 9.57 38.82 14.34
C ILE A 667 8.99 39.30 12.99
N GLU A 668 7.93 40.11 13.06
CA GLU A 668 7.41 40.89 11.94
C GLU A 668 8.52 41.81 11.39
N GLY A 669 8.88 41.65 10.11
CA GLY A 669 9.55 42.73 9.37
C GLY A 669 10.68 42.36 8.41
N ASP A 670 11.22 41.14 8.42
CA ASP A 670 12.29 40.74 7.48
C ASP A 670 11.88 39.59 6.54
N ASP A 671 12.29 39.69 5.28
CA ASP A 671 11.90 38.86 4.13
C ASP A 671 12.33 37.39 4.29
N VAL A 672 11.33 36.52 4.56
CA VAL A 672 11.45 35.09 4.89
C VAL A 672 11.74 34.22 3.65
N SER A 673 11.79 34.78 2.44
CA SER A 673 12.01 34.02 1.21
C SER A 673 13.41 33.39 1.06
N LYS A 674 14.37 33.69 1.96
CA LYS A 674 15.80 33.36 1.76
C LYS A 674 16.46 32.39 2.74
N ARG A 675 15.80 31.86 3.78
CA ARG A 675 16.48 30.92 4.72
C ARG A 675 15.59 29.75 5.17
N ARG A 676 15.91 28.54 4.69
CA ARG A 676 15.31 27.26 5.14
C ARG A 676 16.26 26.57 6.12
N HIS A 677 16.20 26.91 7.40
CA HIS A 677 17.04 26.28 8.43
C HIS A 677 16.17 25.39 9.33
N LEU A 678 16.69 24.22 9.69
CA LEU A 678 16.09 23.35 10.71
C LEU A 678 16.57 23.82 12.10
N TRP A 679 15.64 24.01 13.04
CA TRP A 679 15.93 24.52 14.39
C TRP A 679 15.67 23.45 15.46
N VAL A 680 16.67 23.16 16.29
CA VAL A 680 16.56 22.22 17.42
C VAL A 680 16.76 22.97 18.74
N HIS A 681 15.83 22.78 19.67
CA HIS A 681 15.68 23.63 20.87
C HIS A 681 16.62 23.28 22.05
N ASP A 682 17.21 22.08 22.06
CA ASP A 682 18.21 21.63 23.04
C ASP A 682 19.11 20.55 22.40
N LEU A 683 20.39 20.53 22.78
CA LEU A 683 21.41 19.60 22.28
C LEU A 683 21.49 18.31 23.08
N ASN A 684 20.95 18.29 24.30
CA ASN A 684 21.09 17.14 25.19
C ASN A 684 20.06 16.06 24.81
N GLY A 685 20.54 14.96 24.21
CA GLY A 685 19.71 13.85 23.73
C GLY A 685 19.37 13.93 22.23
N LEU A 686 20.07 14.76 21.45
CA LEU A 686 19.91 14.81 19.99
C LEU A 686 20.50 13.56 19.35
N HIS A 687 19.69 12.83 18.59
CA HIS A 687 20.04 11.63 17.83
C HIS A 687 19.78 11.89 16.35
N ILE A 688 20.78 11.74 15.48
CA ILE A 688 20.63 11.96 14.04
C ILE A 688 21.30 10.82 13.28
N VAL A 689 20.58 10.25 12.33
CA VAL A 689 21.13 9.26 11.39
C VAL A 689 21.35 9.92 10.04
N PHE A 690 22.60 9.93 9.58
CA PHE A 690 22.98 10.41 8.25
C PHE A 690 23.42 9.28 7.35
N GLU A 691 23.34 9.50 6.04
CA GLU A 691 23.98 8.71 5.01
C GLU A 691 24.95 9.60 4.23
N ILE A 692 26.17 9.10 4.03
CA ILE A 692 27.23 9.79 3.32
C ILE A 692 27.18 9.39 1.85
N LEU A 693 26.59 10.24 1.04
CA LEU A 693 26.56 10.14 -0.42
C LEU A 693 27.94 10.45 -0.98
N LYS A 694 28.42 9.68 -1.95
CA LYS A 694 29.74 9.87 -2.55
C LYS A 694 29.70 9.59 -4.05
N ASP A 695 30.46 10.38 -4.82
CA ASP A 695 30.47 10.26 -6.29
C ASP A 695 30.95 8.86 -6.71
N GLY A 696 30.25 8.27 -7.66
CA GLY A 696 30.48 6.92 -8.15
C GLY A 696 30.11 5.80 -7.18
N LYS A 697 29.44 6.11 -6.05
CA LYS A 697 28.94 5.11 -5.10
C LYS A 697 27.45 4.89 -5.24
N VAL A 698 27.00 3.69 -4.87
CA VAL A 698 25.58 3.36 -4.82
C VAL A 698 25.01 3.76 -3.46
N ASP A 699 23.95 4.57 -3.43
CA ASP A 699 23.27 4.94 -2.19
C ASP A 699 22.35 3.82 -1.66
N SER A 700 21.82 4.00 -0.45
CA SER A 700 20.87 3.11 0.23
C SER A 700 19.54 2.96 -0.51
N TYR A 701 19.30 3.78 -1.53
CA TYR A 701 18.14 3.75 -2.42
C TYR A 701 18.49 3.10 -3.77
N ASN A 702 19.67 2.48 -3.88
CA ASN A 702 20.18 1.79 -5.07
C ASN A 702 20.44 2.71 -6.27
N ASN A 703 20.67 4.01 -6.04
CA ASN A 703 21.06 4.95 -7.09
C ASN A 703 22.57 5.01 -7.22
N LEU A 704 23.10 4.88 -8.44
CA LEU A 704 24.50 5.24 -8.71
C LEU A 704 24.65 6.76 -8.66
N LEU A 705 25.30 7.26 -7.62
CA LEU A 705 25.51 8.67 -7.41
C LEU A 705 26.53 9.21 -8.41
N SER A 706 26.20 10.34 -9.01
CA SER A 706 27.07 11.12 -9.87
C SER A 706 27.36 12.48 -9.24
N TYR A 707 28.57 12.99 -9.43
CA TYR A 707 28.92 14.30 -8.93
C TYR A 707 27.95 15.35 -9.48
N GLN A 708 27.64 15.35 -10.77
CA GLN A 708 26.86 16.42 -11.40
C GLN A 708 25.38 16.45 -11.00
N ASN A 709 24.74 15.30 -10.81
CA ASN A 709 23.29 15.24 -10.58
C ASN A 709 22.93 15.01 -9.11
N ASP A 710 23.82 14.35 -8.36
CA ASP A 710 23.49 13.82 -7.04
C ASP A 710 24.36 14.41 -5.95
N ILE A 711 25.36 15.24 -6.26
CA ILE A 711 26.28 15.84 -5.27
C ILE A 711 26.50 17.34 -5.51
N TYR A 712 26.75 17.75 -6.75
CA TYR A 712 26.99 19.12 -7.19
C TYR A 712 25.81 20.06 -6.95
N PRO A 713 24.54 19.66 -7.14
CA PRO A 713 23.40 20.53 -6.83
C PRO A 713 23.35 20.93 -5.33
N PHE A 714 24.01 20.16 -4.45
CA PHE A 714 24.16 20.54 -3.04
C PHE A 714 25.21 21.65 -2.82
N TYR A 715 26.18 21.77 -3.71
CA TYR A 715 27.26 22.76 -3.67
C TYR A 715 26.94 24.04 -4.44
N GLU A 716 26.11 23.96 -5.47
CA GLU A 716 25.73 25.11 -6.29
C GLU A 716 24.96 26.17 -5.48
N ASN A 717 24.24 25.75 -4.44
CA ASN A 717 23.55 26.62 -3.48
C ASN A 717 24.47 27.21 -2.38
N LEU A 718 25.75 26.80 -2.31
CA LEU A 718 26.74 27.22 -1.31
C LEU A 718 27.78 28.22 -1.86
N ILE A 719 27.60 28.76 -3.07
CA ILE A 719 28.59 29.60 -3.77
C ILE A 719 28.84 30.98 -3.09
N TYR A 720 28.14 31.30 -1.99
CA TYR A 720 28.38 32.52 -1.23
C TYR A 720 28.61 32.22 0.26
N ASP A 721 29.72 32.74 0.81
CA ASP A 721 29.89 32.82 2.26
C ASP A 721 28.87 33.79 2.88
N LEU A 722 28.77 33.81 4.22
CA LEU A 722 27.82 34.63 4.97
C LEU A 722 28.01 36.16 4.77
N GLU A 723 29.05 36.59 4.03
CA GLU A 723 29.32 37.99 3.69
C GLU A 723 29.32 38.28 2.17
N GLY A 724 29.07 37.28 1.31
CA GLY A 724 28.90 37.44 -0.13
C GLY A 724 30.18 37.73 -0.91
N SER A 725 31.37 37.37 -0.42
CA SER A 725 32.63 37.83 -1.00
C SER A 725 33.74 36.79 -1.11
N CYS A 726 33.48 35.64 -1.76
CA CYS A 726 34.46 34.92 -2.60
C CYS A 726 33.82 33.68 -3.27
N PRO A 727 34.06 33.41 -4.56
CA PRO A 727 33.74 32.10 -5.15
C PRO A 727 34.62 31.03 -4.47
N MET A 728 34.03 29.87 -4.16
CA MET A 728 34.81 28.69 -3.78
C MET A 728 35.88 28.41 -4.84
N ASP A 729 37.14 28.32 -4.40
CA ASP A 729 38.26 27.91 -5.23
C ASP A 729 37.95 26.55 -5.87
N SER A 730 38.09 26.44 -7.19
CA SER A 730 37.72 25.24 -7.95
C SER A 730 38.49 23.99 -7.53
N ASP A 731 39.58 24.17 -6.78
CA ASP A 731 40.44 23.13 -6.22
C ASP A 731 39.94 22.59 -4.85
N LYS A 732 38.84 23.10 -4.29
CA LYS A 732 38.23 22.64 -3.01
C LYS A 732 36.91 21.89 -3.17
N ARG A 733 36.74 21.12 -4.25
CA ARG A 733 35.56 20.26 -4.44
C ARG A 733 35.55 19.13 -3.40
N GLN A 734 34.50 19.09 -2.59
CA GLN A 734 34.20 17.96 -1.69
C GLN A 734 33.56 16.83 -2.51
N ASP A 735 33.98 15.58 -2.30
CA ASP A 735 33.53 14.41 -3.07
C ASP A 735 32.28 13.71 -2.49
N ARG A 736 31.63 14.32 -1.48
CA ARG A 736 30.58 13.67 -0.66
C ARG A 736 29.43 14.62 -0.33
N ALA A 737 28.29 14.10 0.12
CA ALA A 737 27.19 14.88 0.69
C ALA A 737 26.49 14.07 1.80
N TYR A 738 25.69 14.73 2.64
CA TYR A 738 25.06 14.09 3.80
C TYR A 738 23.53 14.14 3.67
N ARG A 739 22.90 12.97 3.61
CA ARG A 739 21.43 12.77 3.60
C ARG A 739 20.95 12.44 5.00
N VAL A 740 19.92 13.11 5.50
CA VAL A 740 19.36 12.81 6.82
C VAL A 740 18.28 11.75 6.67
N HIS A 741 18.38 10.68 7.45
CA HIS A 741 17.34 9.65 7.54
C HIS A 741 16.37 9.96 8.67
N THR A 742 16.88 10.17 9.88
CA THR A 742 16.05 10.42 11.07
C THR A 742 16.64 11.49 11.99
N ILE A 743 15.77 12.18 12.73
CA ILE A 743 16.14 13.08 13.84
C ILE A 743 15.30 12.70 15.05
N ASN A 744 15.94 12.32 16.16
CA ASN A 744 15.34 11.82 17.39
C ASN A 744 14.35 10.67 17.15
N GLY A 745 14.66 9.78 16.20
CA GLY A 745 13.82 8.63 15.83
C GLY A 745 12.61 8.99 14.95
N ILE A 746 12.50 10.22 14.46
CA ILE A 746 11.46 10.64 13.51
C ILE A 746 12.06 10.67 12.10
N ASP A 747 11.43 9.98 11.17
CA ASP A 747 11.81 9.98 9.75
C ASP A 747 11.71 11.39 9.15
N VAL A 748 12.76 11.80 8.45
CA VAL A 748 12.78 13.06 7.72
C VAL A 748 12.36 12.78 6.27
N LYS A 749 11.48 13.61 5.71
CA LYS A 749 10.96 13.46 4.34
C LYS A 749 12.10 13.31 3.33
N GLU A 750 11.97 12.34 2.42
CA GLU A 750 12.89 12.07 1.31
C GLU A 750 13.17 13.37 0.52
N GLY A 751 14.46 13.75 0.43
CA GLY A 751 14.92 15.00 -0.18
C GLY A 751 15.32 16.11 0.79
N MET A 752 15.11 15.96 2.11
CA MET A 752 15.65 16.90 3.11
C MET A 752 17.14 16.59 3.37
N MET A 753 18.02 17.45 2.82
CA MET A 753 19.47 17.29 2.84
C MET A 753 20.14 18.38 3.70
N VAL A 754 21.22 18.03 4.38
CA VAL A 754 21.99 18.97 5.20
C VAL A 754 23.20 19.45 4.41
N TYR A 755 23.36 20.78 4.29
CA TYR A 755 24.45 21.41 3.55
C TYR A 755 25.67 21.56 4.44
N VAL A 756 26.84 21.26 3.88
CA VAL A 756 28.12 21.35 4.58
C VAL A 756 29.02 22.33 3.82
N SER A 757 29.49 23.40 4.47
CA SER A 757 30.34 24.41 3.82
C SER A 757 31.83 24.13 4.03
N PRO A 758 32.63 24.14 2.96
CA PRO A 758 34.09 24.12 3.04
C PRO A 758 34.76 25.36 3.66
N ALA A 759 34.03 26.43 3.99
CA ALA A 759 34.62 27.76 4.15
C ALA A 759 35.25 28.09 5.53
N ASN A 760 35.07 27.26 6.57
CA ASN A 760 35.62 27.56 7.91
C ASN A 760 36.45 26.42 8.51
N ALA A 761 37.30 25.79 7.67
CA ALA A 761 38.32 24.86 8.16
C ALA A 761 39.48 25.60 8.85
N GLU A 762 39.24 26.19 10.03
CA GLU A 762 40.32 26.28 11.00
C GLU A 762 40.58 24.86 11.51
N ARG A 763 41.72 24.30 11.09
CA ARG A 763 42.20 22.95 11.46
C ARG A 763 42.10 22.75 12.97
N GLY A 764 41.11 21.97 13.40
CA GLY A 764 40.82 21.71 14.80
C GLY A 764 40.21 20.34 15.05
N LEU A 765 41.01 19.28 14.82
CA LEU A 765 41.03 17.99 15.53
C LEU A 765 39.68 17.40 16.00
N LEU A 766 38.83 16.96 15.07
CA LEU A 766 37.87 15.90 15.36
C LEU A 766 38.27 14.63 14.59
N GLN A 767 38.20 13.47 15.23
CA GLN A 767 38.37 12.18 14.54
C GLN A 767 37.13 11.90 13.68
N SER A 768 37.27 11.10 12.63
CA SER A 768 36.12 10.60 11.87
C SER A 768 35.11 9.94 12.81
N GLY A 769 33.82 10.22 12.64
CA GLY A 769 32.74 9.77 13.51
C GLY A 769 32.47 10.66 14.72
N VAL A 770 32.90 11.93 14.74
CA VAL A 770 32.69 12.84 15.89
C VAL A 770 31.93 14.11 15.48
N VAL A 771 30.88 14.42 16.25
CA VAL A 771 30.09 15.65 16.12
C VAL A 771 30.49 16.64 17.21
N GLY A 772 30.70 17.89 16.81
CA GLY A 772 31.07 18.98 17.72
C GLY A 772 30.32 20.27 17.41
N LEU A 773 30.53 21.28 18.25
CA LEU A 773 30.05 22.64 18.01
C LEU A 773 31.24 23.57 17.89
N THR A 774 31.18 24.48 16.92
CA THR A 774 32.07 25.63 16.89
C THR A 774 31.76 26.55 18.09
N GLY A 775 32.72 27.41 18.46
CA GLY A 775 32.50 28.43 19.51
C GLY A 775 31.33 29.39 19.23
N ASN A 776 30.84 29.43 17.99
CA ASN A 776 29.72 30.26 17.55
C ASN A 776 28.40 29.47 17.37
N GLY A 777 28.32 28.21 17.81
CA GLY A 777 27.08 27.41 17.82
C GLY A 777 26.75 26.64 16.54
N TYR A 778 27.62 26.67 15.52
CA TYR A 778 27.46 25.82 14.33
C TYR A 778 27.83 24.37 14.61
N LEU A 779 27.03 23.44 14.08
CA LEU A 779 27.30 22.00 14.11
C LEU A 779 28.50 21.65 13.21
N MET A 780 29.38 20.79 13.70
CA MET A 780 30.47 20.20 12.93
C MET A 780 30.33 18.68 12.87
N ILE A 781 30.58 18.09 11.70
CA ILE A 781 30.60 16.65 11.47
C ILE A 781 31.96 16.30 10.85
N ASP A 782 32.71 15.38 11.47
CA ASP A 782 33.95 14.79 10.94
C ASP A 782 35.08 15.76 10.53
N ASP A 783 35.01 17.03 10.98
CA ASP A 783 35.88 18.19 10.70
C ASP A 783 35.25 19.33 9.87
N THR A 784 34.01 19.17 9.40
CA THR A 784 33.37 20.12 8.49
C THR A 784 32.14 20.80 9.11
N VAL A 785 31.99 22.12 8.88
CA VAL A 785 30.88 22.94 9.42
C VAL A 785 29.61 22.74 8.60
N VAL A 786 28.52 22.38 9.26
CA VAL A 786 27.17 22.27 8.71
C VAL A 786 26.52 23.66 8.68
N THR A 787 26.06 24.13 7.51
CA THR A 787 25.67 25.54 7.32
C THR A 787 24.17 25.83 7.25
N ASN A 788 23.31 24.80 7.17
CA ASN A 788 21.85 24.98 7.19
C ASN A 788 21.14 24.38 8.41
N MET A 789 21.92 23.93 9.39
CA MET A 789 21.43 23.55 10.71
C MET A 789 21.97 24.57 11.70
N ALA A 790 21.13 25.56 12.05
CA ALA A 790 21.49 26.60 13.01
C ALA A 790 20.91 26.24 14.39
N LEU A 791 21.79 26.08 15.37
CA LEU A 791 21.43 25.85 16.76
C LEU A 791 21.67 27.15 17.54
N MET A 792 20.64 27.66 18.22
CA MET A 792 20.83 28.81 19.11
C MET A 792 21.16 28.32 20.53
N THR A 793 22.34 28.70 21.03
CA THR A 793 22.66 28.65 22.46
C THR A 793 22.06 29.88 23.14
N VAL A 794 21.20 29.67 24.16
CA VAL A 794 20.80 30.76 25.05
C VAL A 794 22.01 31.15 25.88
N VAL A 795 22.64 32.28 25.57
CA VAL A 795 23.56 32.94 26.50
C VAL A 795 22.70 33.69 27.51
N THR A 796 22.42 33.07 28.65
CA THR A 796 21.96 33.82 29.82
C THR A 796 23.12 34.70 30.28
N LYS A 797 23.05 36.01 29.99
CA LYS A 797 23.75 37.01 30.78
C LYS A 797 22.81 37.41 31.91
N ASP A 798 23.11 36.84 33.07
CA ASP A 798 22.43 36.92 34.38
C ASP A 798 21.09 36.17 34.52
#